data_AF-A0A1T4K0Z6-F1
#
_entry.id   AF-A0A1T4K0Z6-F1
#
_cell.length_a   1.000
_cell.length_b   1.000
_cell.length_c   1.000
_cell.angle_alpha   90.00
_cell.angle_beta   90.00
_cell.angle_gamma   90.00
#
_symmetry.space_group_name_H-M   'P 1'
#
loop_
_entity.id
_entity.type
_entity.pdbx_description
1 polymer ?
#
loop_
_entity_poly.entity_id
_entity_poly.type
_entity_poly.pdbx_seq_one_letter_code
_entity_poly.pdbx_strand_id
1 'polypeptide(L)'
;MKKMIFILLTLLSWAELAFASSVYFLDEQVGNDTILGMQIRIENDAGRLLRNVKIRYIFQKDREEEMVVESSHLETSKYHLSLLNDTLGYIEISMDSIPEGFYPKDSGIGVKIHYQSLRLLNKTKDPSYLKSSEFVKNPKILFYEDMYQATDQISVNMQKNISANTNSLNSDPYPWKTRNYQSDEVGFIYEEKDGVLQIDPTATILAFQGINVDLWKERPVERIRARKDTRLLNLSYMHNLKESGWDVSHVDSLKMDSKESLRCWAISAEIINHFYGGNITQDEIVFAVQFKKSEPLWSPLANYGADSVKIDKSLKFVLNSDNVLRYEGTPSYQIVKREIDAGRLILVGIYQHVMVIHGYVGDESNYAFLYAFGDNEGTESNSVIKDSPIEFYYLMENAPTSVRMTDYRIHYDSDSDGLVNFDEEERFGTDPFNADSDGDGIDDKRGVYSYAYNANSPCSNCDAAYDLQYMSDKDKDGVRAEMDADDNGDGIIDGLQRFSDDTLKLMAVPVDYTLFARDHLTLNDGVQCFNSVLENESFCKIASAGGNAFQYIEDPEVVSLGVDSHVGNVDAYFRSYSNGIVKMRNRSVIHGDVGLFAKSSLPEVGDVVDTVTAGKFMSRQQASEIQGRVELKYVRDWKLNYLFTLPNISKVVYSSKKEVSAGETFYFSNGMAYDTLKIDNGATLVFEPGEMFVRGLLQLEPGAVIEFSNPGVKTILNVDGKLNWKTSSNRPLEDMNYWNSVASGFMLVLHKSGTIYIEGDLCGTLYAPLAKIIIGQTKKIYYGRILAKDIVVHQRTKIFRVDFNPKENFIYAWRN
;
A
#
# COMPACT_ATOMS: atom_id res chain seq x y z
N MET A 1 32.61 -6.10 75.40
CA MET A 1 33.97 -5.62 75.10
C MET A 1 33.90 -4.89 73.76
N LYS A 2 33.64 -3.58 73.75
CA LYS A 2 34.63 -2.48 73.76
C LYS A 2 35.80 -2.69 72.77
N LYS A 3 35.71 -2.09 71.58
CA LYS A 3 36.46 -0.89 71.11
C LYS A 3 35.96 -0.56 69.68
N MET A 4 35.31 0.59 69.44
CA MET A 4 35.86 1.96 69.29
C MET A 4 36.77 2.13 68.06
N ILE A 5 36.71 3.19 67.25
CA ILE A 5 35.82 4.36 67.03
C ILE A 5 36.44 5.16 65.86
N PHE A 6 35.60 5.80 65.04
CA PHE A 6 35.76 7.03 64.23
C PHE A 6 37.03 7.30 63.40
N ILE A 7 36.81 7.51 62.09
CA ILE A 7 36.79 8.83 61.39
C ILE A 7 35.78 8.69 60.22
N LEU A 8 35.04 9.67 59.67
CA LEU A 8 34.31 10.88 60.07
C LEU A 8 33.62 11.35 58.76
N LEU A 9 32.31 11.61 58.79
CA LEU A 9 31.51 12.49 57.91
C LEU A 9 31.96 12.72 56.45
N THR A 10 31.24 12.17 55.48
CA THR A 10 30.47 12.88 54.42
C THR A 10 29.73 11.84 53.56
N LEU A 11 28.54 12.20 53.05
CA LEU A 11 27.62 11.40 52.21
C LEU A 11 26.58 10.55 52.97
N LEU A 12 25.93 11.19 53.95
CA LEU A 12 24.50 11.00 54.20
C LEU A 12 23.79 12.23 53.61
N SER A 13 23.54 12.19 52.31
CA SER A 13 22.56 13.03 51.61
C SER A 13 22.32 12.42 50.23
N TRP A 14 21.05 12.38 49.82
CA TRP A 14 20.55 11.94 48.51
C TRP A 14 20.47 10.43 48.28
N ALA A 15 19.51 9.80 48.94
CA ALA A 15 18.68 8.78 48.30
C ALA A 15 17.22 9.30 48.25
N GLU A 16 17.06 10.53 47.78
CA GLU A 16 15.83 11.00 47.16
C GLU A 16 16.14 11.04 45.66
N LEU A 17 15.75 10.01 44.92
CA LEU A 17 15.38 10.22 43.52
C LEU A 17 13.90 10.60 43.56
N ALA A 18 13.66 11.84 43.99
CA ALA A 18 12.38 12.49 43.90
C ALA A 18 12.14 12.81 42.42
N PHE A 19 11.11 12.21 41.81
CA PHE A 19 10.54 12.73 40.56
C PHE A 19 9.73 13.98 40.94
N ALA A 20 10.38 15.11 41.21
CA ALA A 20 9.73 16.19 41.96
C ALA A 20 9.19 17.34 41.11
N SER A 21 8.88 17.11 39.82
CA SER A 21 8.16 18.11 39.04
C SER A 21 6.78 18.38 39.66
N SER A 22 6.54 19.61 40.11
CA SER A 22 5.34 19.98 40.87
C SER A 22 4.40 20.85 40.03
N VAL A 23 3.11 20.52 40.02
CA VAL A 23 2.08 21.30 39.32
C VAL A 23 1.43 22.28 40.28
N TYR A 24 1.39 23.55 39.88
CA TYR A 24 0.73 24.64 40.59
C TYR A 24 -0.51 25.06 39.82
N PHE A 25 -1.58 25.34 40.56
CA PHE A 25 -2.89 25.68 40.04
C PHE A 25 -3.38 26.98 40.66
N LEU A 26 -4.07 27.79 39.86
CA LEU A 26 -4.82 28.96 40.27
C LEU A 26 -6.13 29.00 39.48
N ASP A 27 -7.25 29.36 40.12
CA ASP A 27 -8.50 29.70 39.45
C ASP A 27 -8.61 31.24 39.37
N GLU A 28 -8.47 31.81 38.18
CA GLU A 28 -8.60 33.25 37.94
C GLU A 28 -10.03 33.75 38.13
N GLN A 29 -10.99 32.83 38.18
CA GLN A 29 -12.42 33.12 38.28
C GLN A 29 -13.05 32.41 39.48
N VAL A 30 -12.38 32.41 40.65
CA VAL A 30 -12.89 31.78 41.90
C VAL A 30 -14.34 32.15 42.23
N GLY A 31 -14.77 33.38 41.89
CA GLY A 31 -16.12 33.89 42.13
C GLY A 31 -17.12 33.67 40.99
N ASN A 32 -16.71 33.03 39.89
CA ASN A 32 -17.58 32.72 38.76
C ASN A 32 -17.96 31.24 38.80
N ASP A 33 -19.24 30.94 38.97
CA ASP A 33 -19.74 29.57 39.03
C ASP A 33 -20.12 28.99 37.65
N THR A 34 -19.91 29.72 36.54
CA THR A 34 -20.20 29.23 35.17
C THR A 34 -18.96 28.95 34.35
N ILE A 35 -17.82 29.52 34.73
CA ILE A 35 -16.54 29.38 34.03
C ILE A 35 -15.45 29.06 35.05
N LEU A 36 -14.68 28.01 34.81
CA LEU A 36 -13.41 27.79 35.48
C LEU A 36 -12.29 28.35 34.62
N GLY A 37 -11.55 29.33 35.15
CA GLY A 37 -10.38 29.90 34.48
C GLY A 37 -9.10 29.41 35.12
N MET A 38 -8.52 28.34 34.60
CA MET A 38 -7.34 27.70 35.20
C MET A 38 -6.07 28.36 34.70
N GLN A 39 -5.15 28.63 35.63
CA GLN A 39 -3.76 28.94 35.34
C GLN A 39 -2.88 27.84 35.92
N ILE A 40 -2.06 27.23 35.07
CA ILE A 40 -1.20 26.12 35.47
C ILE A 40 0.27 26.50 35.32
N ARG A 41 1.08 26.20 36.34
CA ARG A 41 2.54 26.37 36.31
C ARG A 41 3.21 25.09 36.75
N ILE A 42 4.33 24.76 36.13
CA ILE A 42 5.11 23.56 36.43
C ILE A 42 6.44 24.00 37.00
N GLU A 43 6.82 23.47 38.16
CA GLU A 43 8.17 23.58 38.70
C GLU A 43 8.93 22.32 38.29
N ASN A 44 9.88 22.44 37.36
CA ASN A 44 10.77 21.35 36.99
C ASN A 44 12.04 21.42 37.84
N ASP A 45 12.15 20.54 38.82
CA ASP A 45 13.31 20.43 39.70
C ASP A 45 14.18 19.19 39.39
N ALA A 46 13.95 18.55 38.24
CA ALA A 46 14.65 17.33 37.83
C ALA A 46 16.11 17.55 37.44
N GLY A 47 16.62 18.79 37.48
CA GLY A 47 17.98 19.15 37.07
C GLY A 47 18.26 18.94 35.57
N ARG A 48 17.22 18.76 34.76
CA ARG A 48 17.30 18.51 33.31
C ARG A 48 16.08 19.06 32.57
N LEU A 49 16.22 19.25 31.26
CA LEU A 49 15.08 19.51 30.37
C LEU A 49 14.15 18.29 30.35
N LEU A 50 12.86 18.49 30.61
CA LEU A 50 11.84 17.45 30.43
C LEU A 50 11.32 17.50 28.99
N ARG A 51 10.98 16.35 28.40
CA ARG A 51 10.49 16.26 27.00
C ARG A 51 9.14 15.56 26.95
N ASN A 52 8.29 15.97 26.00
CA ASN A 52 6.96 15.38 25.77
C ASN A 52 6.14 15.28 27.07
N VAL A 53 6.04 16.40 27.78
CA VAL A 53 5.32 16.47 29.04
C VAL A 53 3.83 16.58 28.78
N LYS A 54 3.02 15.81 29.52
CA LYS A 54 1.56 15.91 29.52
C LYS A 54 1.08 16.18 30.94
N ILE A 55 0.10 17.05 31.07
CA ILE A 55 -0.62 17.25 32.35
C ILE A 55 -2.11 17.05 32.13
N ARG A 56 -2.82 16.50 33.12
CA ARG A 56 -4.27 16.24 33.02
C ARG A 56 -5.03 16.84 34.20
N TYR A 57 -5.97 17.73 33.89
CA TYR A 57 -6.97 18.22 34.82
C TYR A 57 -8.27 17.42 34.65
N ILE A 58 -8.70 16.73 35.69
CA ILE A 58 -9.91 15.89 35.70
C ILE A 58 -11.09 16.72 36.18
N PHE A 59 -12.18 16.69 35.40
CA PHE A 59 -13.43 17.39 35.69
C PHE A 59 -14.62 16.43 35.70
N GLN A 60 -15.66 16.78 36.45
CA GLN A 60 -16.90 16.02 36.52
C GLN A 60 -18.06 16.83 35.92
N LYS A 61 -18.68 16.27 34.88
CA LYS A 61 -19.94 16.73 34.33
C LYS A 61 -21.09 16.30 35.24
N ASP A 62 -22.01 17.22 35.46
CA ASP A 62 -23.26 16.98 36.18
C ASP A 62 -24.45 16.76 35.24
N ARG A 63 -24.22 16.77 33.92
CA ARG A 63 -25.25 16.66 32.89
C ARG A 63 -24.65 16.33 31.51
N GLU A 64 -25.49 15.86 30.60
CA GLU A 64 -25.16 15.61 29.19
C GLU A 64 -25.17 16.92 28.37
N GLU A 65 -24.23 17.81 28.65
CA GLU A 65 -24.01 19.04 27.87
C GLU A 65 -22.54 19.09 27.39
N GLU A 66 -22.31 19.69 26.22
CA GLU A 66 -20.97 19.85 25.65
C GLU A 66 -20.14 20.86 26.46
N MET A 67 -18.90 20.48 26.77
CA MET A 67 -17.93 21.31 27.48
C MET A 67 -17.02 21.99 26.47
N VAL A 68 -16.91 23.31 26.56
CA VAL A 68 -16.05 24.14 25.73
C VAL A 68 -14.75 24.41 26.48
N VAL A 69 -13.62 24.26 25.78
CA VAL A 69 -12.28 24.60 26.28
C VAL A 69 -11.73 25.77 25.48
N GLU A 70 -11.43 26.87 26.16
CA GLU A 70 -10.79 28.04 25.57
C GLU A 70 -9.36 28.20 26.11
N SER A 71 -8.37 28.27 25.24
CA SER A 71 -6.99 28.56 25.65
C SER A 71 -6.72 30.06 25.66
N SER A 72 -6.04 30.55 26.70
CA SER A 72 -5.65 31.95 26.83
C SER A 72 -4.14 32.10 27.04
N HIS A 73 -3.34 31.67 26.06
CA HIS A 73 -1.99 32.16 25.67
C HIS A 73 -1.37 31.21 24.63
N LEU A 74 -0.73 31.75 23.60
CA LEU A 74 -0.33 31.06 22.35
C LEU A 74 1.16 30.68 22.29
N GLU A 75 1.72 30.12 23.37
CA GLU A 75 3.13 29.68 23.33
C GLU A 75 3.24 28.19 23.65
N THR A 76 3.19 27.38 22.58
CA THR A 76 3.67 25.97 22.48
C THR A 76 2.85 24.82 23.09
N SER A 77 1.77 25.05 23.84
CA SER A 77 0.97 23.94 24.41
C SER A 77 -0.22 23.52 23.54
N LYS A 78 -0.38 22.20 23.30
CA LYS A 78 -1.59 21.62 22.68
C LYS A 78 -2.55 21.15 23.76
N TYR A 79 -3.86 21.35 23.58
CA TYR A 79 -4.86 20.85 24.50
C TYR A 79 -5.78 19.84 23.83
N HIS A 80 -6.22 18.85 24.60
CA HIS A 80 -7.18 17.85 24.18
C HIS A 80 -8.18 17.59 25.31
N LEU A 81 -9.47 17.70 25.02
CA LEU A 81 -10.52 17.28 25.94
C LEU A 81 -10.91 15.84 25.59
N SER A 82 -10.94 14.98 26.60
CA SER A 82 -11.37 13.59 26.47
C SER A 82 -12.37 13.27 27.56
N LEU A 83 -13.45 12.57 27.20
CA LEU A 83 -14.41 12.03 28.15
C LEU A 83 -14.01 10.59 28.48
N LEU A 84 -13.88 10.30 29.77
CA LEU A 84 -13.69 8.94 30.28
C LEU A 84 -15.03 8.20 30.36
N ASN A 85 -16.11 8.94 30.60
CA ASN A 85 -17.51 8.51 30.54
C ASN A 85 -18.44 9.73 30.46
N ASP A 86 -19.76 9.52 30.53
CA ASP A 86 -20.77 10.58 30.42
C ASP A 86 -20.65 11.68 31.48
N THR A 87 -20.07 11.34 32.64
CA THR A 87 -19.95 12.22 33.81
C THR A 87 -18.53 12.67 34.11
N LEU A 88 -17.49 12.06 33.54
CA LEU A 88 -16.10 12.32 33.90
C LEU A 88 -15.24 12.51 32.66
N GLY A 89 -14.40 13.54 32.65
CA GLY A 89 -13.45 13.79 31.58
C GLY A 89 -12.18 14.41 32.10
N TYR A 90 -11.20 14.58 31.22
CA TYR A 90 -10.00 15.33 31.51
C TYR A 90 -9.63 16.26 30.37
N ILE A 91 -8.91 17.31 30.73
CA ILE A 91 -8.23 18.21 29.80
C ILE A 91 -6.76 17.87 29.89
N GLU A 92 -6.21 17.37 28.79
CA GLU A 92 -4.78 17.15 28.65
C GLU A 92 -4.14 18.38 28.04
N ILE A 93 -3.02 18.82 28.63
CA ILE A 93 -2.17 19.87 28.08
C ILE A 93 -0.81 19.23 27.80
N SER A 94 -0.43 19.21 26.53
CA SER A 94 0.82 18.62 26.03
C SER A 94 1.84 19.70 25.70
N MET A 95 3.09 19.47 26.11
CA MET A 95 4.23 20.37 25.93
C MET A 95 5.45 19.59 25.44
N ASP A 96 6.06 20.05 24.35
CA ASP A 96 7.19 19.34 23.73
C ASP A 96 8.43 19.32 24.66
N SER A 97 8.65 20.38 25.43
CA SER A 97 9.72 20.40 26.43
C SER A 97 9.50 21.43 27.54
N ILE A 98 10.02 21.15 28.73
CA ILE A 98 9.98 22.05 29.90
C ILE A 98 11.41 22.27 30.44
N PRO A 99 11.93 23.51 30.44
CA PRO A 99 13.24 23.83 31.01
C PRO A 99 13.25 23.66 32.53
N GLU A 100 14.45 23.56 33.11
CA GLU A 100 14.62 23.54 34.56
C GLU A 100 14.09 24.83 35.20
N GLY A 101 13.45 24.71 36.38
CA GLY A 101 12.78 25.78 37.09
C GLY A 101 11.29 25.91 36.76
N PHE A 102 10.72 27.09 37.05
CA PHE A 102 9.30 27.36 36.81
C PHE A 102 9.00 27.62 35.33
N TYR A 103 7.95 26.96 34.82
CA TYR A 103 7.46 27.08 33.46
C TYR A 103 5.93 27.26 33.43
N PRO A 104 5.40 28.28 32.73
CA PRO A 104 6.11 29.46 32.22
C PRO A 104 6.72 30.29 33.35
N LYS A 105 7.80 31.03 33.07
CA LYS A 105 8.59 31.74 34.08
C LYS A 105 7.81 32.88 34.76
N ASP A 106 6.99 33.61 33.98
CA ASP A 106 6.35 34.85 34.41
C ASP A 106 4.81 34.78 34.47
N SER A 107 4.20 33.67 34.05
CA SER A 107 2.73 33.50 33.97
C SER A 107 2.32 32.05 34.28
N GLY A 108 1.06 31.70 34.03
CA GLY A 108 0.59 30.32 33.92
C GLY A 108 0.14 30.00 32.51
N ILE A 109 -0.11 28.72 32.28
CA ILE A 109 -0.77 28.20 31.09
C ILE A 109 -2.28 28.34 31.34
N GLY A 110 -2.89 29.32 30.66
CA GLY A 110 -4.28 29.69 30.84
C GLY A 110 -5.23 28.81 30.04
N VAL A 111 -6.10 28.05 30.72
CA VAL A 111 -7.16 27.23 30.10
C VAL A 111 -8.48 27.51 30.81
N LYS A 112 -9.51 27.88 30.05
CA LYS A 112 -10.86 28.09 30.54
C LYS A 112 -11.76 26.94 30.13
N ILE A 113 -12.62 26.50 31.03
CA ILE A 113 -13.69 25.57 30.71
C ILE A 113 -15.04 26.07 31.17
N HIS A 114 -16.05 25.80 30.35
CA HIS A 114 -17.44 26.10 30.63
C HIS A 114 -18.35 25.24 29.76
N TYR A 115 -19.61 25.11 30.16
CA TYR A 115 -20.62 24.55 29.27
C TYR A 115 -20.93 25.51 28.12
N GLN A 116 -21.31 24.98 26.95
CA GLN A 116 -21.66 25.80 25.78
C GLN A 116 -22.77 26.82 26.09
N SER A 117 -23.75 26.48 26.94
CA SER A 117 -24.81 27.41 27.36
C SER A 117 -24.42 28.40 28.46
N LEU A 118 -23.18 28.35 28.97
CA LEU A 118 -22.70 29.11 30.13
C LEU A 118 -23.53 28.88 31.41
N ARG A 119 -24.13 27.70 31.54
CA ARG A 119 -24.80 27.27 32.79
C ARG A 119 -23.77 26.95 33.88
N LEU A 120 -24.28 26.85 35.13
CA LEU A 120 -23.47 26.58 36.32
C LEU A 120 -22.58 25.34 36.14
N LEU A 121 -21.28 25.56 36.33
CA LEU A 121 -20.19 24.60 36.37
C LEU A 121 -19.90 24.32 37.85
N ASN A 122 -20.22 23.11 38.33
CA ASN A 122 -20.05 22.76 39.73
C ASN A 122 -18.58 22.40 40.04
N LYS A 123 -17.70 23.41 40.03
CA LYS A 123 -16.23 23.26 40.14
C LYS A 123 -15.78 22.38 41.30
N THR A 124 -16.48 22.40 42.43
CA THR A 124 -16.10 21.62 43.62
C THR A 124 -16.28 20.11 43.47
N LYS A 125 -16.99 19.66 42.43
CA LYS A 125 -17.09 18.24 42.07
C LYS A 125 -15.93 17.74 41.23
N ASP A 126 -15.19 18.64 40.59
CA ASP A 126 -14.03 18.25 39.79
C ASP A 126 -12.95 17.65 40.70
N PRO A 127 -12.48 16.42 40.43
CA PRO A 127 -11.44 15.79 41.24
C PRO A 127 -10.15 16.61 41.30
N SER A 128 -9.79 17.29 40.20
CA SER A 128 -8.58 18.12 40.16
C SER A 128 -8.76 19.53 40.72
N TYR A 129 -9.99 19.97 41.06
CA TYR A 129 -10.21 21.34 41.49
C TYR A 129 -9.71 21.61 42.91
N LEU A 130 -9.10 22.78 43.06
CA LEU A 130 -8.65 23.33 44.33
C LEU A 130 -8.97 24.83 44.34
N LYS A 131 -9.86 25.26 45.23
CA LYS A 131 -10.29 26.66 45.29
C LYS A 131 -9.13 27.55 45.75
N SER A 132 -8.52 28.30 44.83
CA SER A 132 -7.44 29.24 45.13
C SER A 132 -7.37 30.37 44.11
N SER A 133 -7.19 31.61 44.59
CA SER A 133 -6.91 32.79 43.75
C SER A 133 -5.40 33.10 43.62
N GLU A 134 -4.55 32.26 44.20
CA GLU A 134 -3.09 32.32 44.15
C GLU A 134 -2.54 30.97 43.68
N PHE A 135 -1.35 30.93 43.07
CA PHE A 135 -0.74 29.66 42.66
C PHE A 135 -0.46 28.79 43.88
N VAL A 136 -1.15 27.66 43.96
CA VAL A 136 -0.97 26.65 45.00
C VAL A 136 -0.55 25.33 44.38
N LYS A 137 0.38 24.63 45.03
CA LYS A 137 0.76 23.27 44.62
C LYS A 137 -0.48 22.39 44.66
N ASN A 138 -0.85 21.80 43.53
CA ASN A 138 -2.05 20.99 43.38
C ASN A 138 -1.67 19.57 42.94
N PRO A 139 -1.50 18.63 43.89
CA PRO A 139 -1.15 17.25 43.58
C PRO A 139 -2.29 16.49 42.88
N LYS A 140 -3.49 17.07 42.78
CA LYS A 140 -4.65 16.45 42.10
C LYS A 140 -4.64 16.64 40.59
N ILE A 141 -3.66 17.36 40.03
CA ILE A 141 -3.42 17.49 38.60
C ILE A 141 -2.30 16.52 38.24
N LEU A 142 -2.58 15.61 37.30
CA LEU A 142 -1.65 14.56 36.94
C LEU A 142 -0.54 15.10 36.03
N PHE A 143 0.67 14.58 36.18
CA PHE A 143 1.87 14.96 35.44
C PHE A 143 2.54 13.73 34.85
N TYR A 144 2.92 13.79 33.56
CA TYR A 144 3.54 12.71 32.80
C TYR A 144 4.71 13.23 31.97
N GLU A 145 5.77 12.44 31.80
CA GLU A 145 6.87 12.68 30.87
C GLU A 145 7.10 11.39 30.03
N ASP A 146 7.06 11.46 28.70
CA ASP A 146 7.34 10.29 27.86
C ASP A 146 8.86 10.03 27.78
N MET A 147 9.34 8.90 28.32
CA MET A 147 10.70 8.43 28.05
C MET A 147 10.76 7.78 26.67
N TYR A 148 11.56 8.35 25.77
CA TYR A 148 11.85 7.79 24.45
C TYR A 148 12.46 6.38 24.59
N GLN A 149 11.72 5.32 24.23
CA GLN A 149 12.32 4.00 23.99
C GLN A 149 13.00 4.02 22.62
N ALA A 150 14.29 4.35 22.61
CA ALA A 150 15.18 3.96 21.54
C ALA A 150 15.77 2.59 21.88
N THR A 151 15.61 1.65 20.96
CA THR A 151 16.26 0.34 20.91
C THR A 151 17.77 0.46 21.13
N ASP A 152 18.31 -0.20 22.16
CA ASP A 152 19.62 -0.87 22.11
C ASP A 152 19.85 -1.73 23.37
N GLN A 153 20.43 -2.91 23.14
CA GLN A 153 20.82 -3.86 24.18
C GLN A 153 21.76 -3.23 25.22
N ILE A 154 21.42 -3.34 26.50
CA ILE A 154 22.42 -3.50 27.57
C ILE A 154 21.96 -4.60 28.51
N SER A 155 22.60 -5.76 28.37
CA SER A 155 22.62 -6.81 29.37
C SER A 155 23.36 -6.28 30.61
N VAL A 156 22.69 -6.17 31.75
CA VAL A 156 23.37 -6.11 33.06
C VAL A 156 22.93 -7.31 33.88
N ASN A 157 23.85 -8.26 33.99
CA ASN A 157 23.84 -9.30 35.01
C ASN A 157 23.79 -8.64 36.40
N MET A 158 22.70 -8.82 37.14
CA MET A 158 22.76 -8.96 38.59
C MET A 158 22.05 -10.24 38.98
N GLN A 159 22.83 -11.18 39.51
CA GLN A 159 22.35 -12.42 40.11
C GLN A 159 21.28 -12.13 41.17
N LYS A 160 20.04 -12.58 40.93
CA LYS A 160 19.00 -12.64 41.95
C LYS A 160 19.10 -13.99 42.66
N ASN A 161 19.82 -14.03 43.78
CA ASN A 161 19.54 -15.02 44.83
C ASN A 161 18.29 -14.54 45.58
N ILE A 162 17.11 -14.91 45.07
CA ILE A 162 15.90 -14.94 45.88
C ILE A 162 15.26 -16.30 45.65
N SER A 163 15.52 -17.19 46.60
CA SER A 163 14.68 -18.37 46.85
C SER A 163 13.30 -17.89 47.29
N ALA A 164 12.35 -17.79 46.36
CA ALA A 164 10.94 -17.75 46.71
C ALA A 164 10.48 -19.19 46.97
N ASN A 165 10.25 -19.45 48.25
CA ASN A 165 9.73 -20.69 48.77
C ASN A 165 8.23 -20.76 48.44
N THR A 166 7.80 -21.64 47.53
CA THR A 166 6.39 -22.05 47.41
C THR A 166 6.30 -23.56 47.25
N ASN A 167 6.51 -24.27 48.36
CA ASN A 167 5.89 -25.57 48.54
C ASN A 167 4.38 -25.37 48.73
N SER A 168 3.59 -25.63 47.70
CA SER A 168 2.33 -26.38 47.80
C SER A 168 1.83 -26.77 46.41
N LEU A 169 1.67 -28.08 46.18
CA LEU A 169 0.91 -28.65 45.07
C LEU A 169 -0.42 -27.91 44.88
N ASN A 170 -0.73 -27.50 43.64
CA ASN A 170 -2.08 -27.60 43.09
C ASN A 170 -2.08 -27.44 41.57
N SER A 171 -2.79 -28.36 40.93
CA SER A 171 -2.90 -28.66 39.51
C SER A 171 -3.77 -27.66 38.72
N ASP A 172 -3.58 -26.35 38.92
CA ASP A 172 -4.29 -25.33 38.14
C ASP A 172 -3.46 -24.96 36.89
N PRO A 173 -3.90 -25.32 35.67
CA PRO A 173 -3.18 -24.99 34.44
C PRO A 173 -3.21 -23.48 34.11
N TYR A 174 -4.05 -22.68 34.78
CA TYR A 174 -4.22 -21.24 34.50
C TYR A 174 -3.95 -20.39 35.75
N PRO A 175 -2.69 -20.12 36.13
CA PRO A 175 -2.37 -19.47 37.40
C PRO A 175 -3.01 -18.08 37.54
N TRP A 176 -3.40 -17.73 38.76
CA TRP A 176 -3.94 -16.41 39.09
C TRP A 176 -2.91 -15.31 38.83
N LYS A 177 -3.38 -14.14 38.37
CA LYS A 177 -2.54 -12.94 38.40
C LYS A 177 -2.52 -12.41 39.84
N THR A 178 -1.31 -12.29 40.38
CA THR A 178 -1.09 -11.80 41.75
C THR A 178 -0.96 -10.29 41.76
N ARG A 179 -1.76 -9.62 42.59
CA ARG A 179 -1.63 -8.19 42.84
C ARG A 179 -1.31 -7.93 44.31
N ASN A 180 -0.31 -7.11 44.55
CA ASN A 180 0.07 -6.67 45.89
C ASN A 180 -0.27 -5.19 46.00
N TYR A 181 -1.44 -4.91 46.55
CA TYR A 181 -1.91 -3.54 46.73
C TYR A 181 -1.47 -2.96 48.06
N GLN A 182 -1.13 -1.68 48.05
CA GLN A 182 -0.90 -0.87 49.24
C GLN A 182 -1.86 0.32 49.20
N SER A 183 -2.42 0.70 50.34
CA SER A 183 -3.30 1.89 50.45
C SER A 183 -2.62 2.99 51.25
N ASP A 184 -2.78 4.25 50.85
CA ASP A 184 -2.40 5.40 51.68
C ASP A 184 -3.54 5.86 52.63
N GLU A 185 -3.23 6.84 53.48
CA GLU A 185 -4.20 7.41 54.45
C GLU A 185 -5.40 8.12 53.80
N VAL A 186 -5.30 8.46 52.51
CA VAL A 186 -6.33 9.14 51.72
C VAL A 186 -7.20 8.12 50.95
N GLY A 187 -6.78 6.85 50.90
CA GLY A 187 -7.49 5.74 50.27
C GLY A 187 -7.08 5.48 48.81
N PHE A 188 -6.00 6.07 48.32
CA PHE A 188 -5.42 5.69 47.02
C PHE A 188 -4.77 4.32 47.12
N ILE A 189 -4.98 3.49 46.09
CA ILE A 189 -4.42 2.16 45.98
C ILE A 189 -3.23 2.19 45.02
N TYR A 190 -2.12 1.60 45.46
CA TYR A 190 -0.86 1.51 44.74
C TYR A 190 -0.54 0.05 44.43
N GLU A 191 -0.02 -0.21 43.23
CA GLU A 191 0.52 -1.50 42.81
C GLU A 191 2.02 -1.34 42.51
N GLU A 192 2.84 -2.30 42.95
CA GLU A 192 4.26 -2.34 42.58
C GLU A 192 4.42 -3.02 41.22
N LYS A 193 4.76 -2.24 40.19
CA LYS A 193 5.13 -2.74 38.85
C LYS A 193 6.59 -2.39 38.56
N ASP A 194 7.39 -3.39 38.20
CA ASP A 194 8.82 -3.25 37.87
C ASP A 194 9.65 -2.51 38.94
N GLY A 195 9.30 -2.68 40.22
CA GLY A 195 9.98 -2.05 41.36
C GLY A 195 9.56 -0.60 41.63
N VAL A 196 8.50 -0.11 40.99
CA VAL A 196 7.93 1.23 41.19
C VAL A 196 6.49 1.11 41.68
N LEU A 197 6.17 1.81 42.78
CA LEU A 197 4.79 1.99 43.23
C LEU A 197 4.07 2.96 42.29
N GLN A 198 3.02 2.49 41.63
CA GLN A 198 2.17 3.29 40.77
C GLN A 198 0.75 3.26 41.30
N ILE A 199 0.03 4.38 41.23
CA ILE A 199 -1.40 4.41 41.58
C ILE A 199 -2.16 3.50 40.60
N ASP A 200 -2.94 2.56 41.12
CA ASP A 200 -3.93 1.82 40.34
C ASP A 200 -5.26 2.60 40.41
N PRO A 201 -5.64 3.32 39.33
CA PRO A 201 -6.84 4.14 39.34
C PRO A 201 -8.10 3.31 39.50
N THR A 202 -8.14 2.09 38.98
CA THR A 202 -9.30 1.22 39.08
C THR A 202 -9.49 0.71 40.51
N ALA A 203 -8.44 0.15 41.11
CA ALA A 203 -8.50 -0.32 42.48
C ALA A 203 -8.83 0.83 43.46
N THR A 204 -8.29 2.02 43.21
CA THR A 204 -8.63 3.23 43.97
C THR A 204 -10.13 3.57 43.90
N ILE A 205 -10.71 3.57 42.69
CA ILE A 205 -12.15 3.85 42.51
C ILE A 205 -13.01 2.82 43.26
N LEU A 206 -12.64 1.53 43.20
CA LEU A 206 -13.38 0.46 43.90
C LEU A 206 -13.29 0.58 45.42
N ALA A 207 -12.11 0.91 45.94
CA ALA A 207 -11.92 1.17 47.36
C ALA A 207 -12.81 2.36 47.82
N PHE A 208 -12.90 3.43 47.03
CA PHE A 208 -13.79 4.56 47.33
C PHE A 208 -15.29 4.21 47.22
N GLN A 209 -15.66 3.21 46.44
CA GLN A 209 -17.01 2.63 46.41
C GLN A 209 -17.27 1.63 47.55
N GLY A 210 -16.31 1.46 48.46
CA GLY A 210 -16.39 0.55 49.60
C GLY A 210 -16.24 -0.93 49.24
N ILE A 211 -15.74 -1.24 48.04
CA ILE A 211 -15.47 -2.62 47.60
C ILE A 211 -14.12 -3.05 48.17
N ASN A 212 -14.05 -4.24 48.76
CA ASN A 212 -12.83 -4.76 49.34
C ASN A 212 -11.85 -5.22 48.25
N VAL A 213 -10.85 -4.39 47.95
CA VAL A 213 -9.83 -4.66 46.93
C VAL A 213 -8.77 -5.68 47.34
N ASP A 214 -8.71 -6.07 48.61
CA ASP A 214 -7.86 -7.19 49.05
C ASP A 214 -8.41 -8.54 48.56
N LEU A 215 -9.71 -8.59 48.26
CA LEU A 215 -10.39 -9.75 47.67
C LEU A 215 -10.39 -9.66 46.14
N TRP A 216 -9.21 -9.48 45.55
CA TRP A 216 -9.03 -9.39 44.11
C TRP A 216 -8.68 -10.76 43.50
N LYS A 217 -9.46 -11.21 42.52
CA LYS A 217 -9.24 -12.47 41.82
C LYS A 217 -9.40 -12.27 40.32
N GLU A 218 -8.30 -12.36 39.58
CA GLU A 218 -8.31 -12.21 38.12
C GLU A 218 -7.48 -13.30 37.42
N ARG A 219 -8.01 -13.79 36.30
CA ARG A 219 -7.31 -14.68 35.38
C ARG A 219 -6.51 -13.85 34.36
N PRO A 220 -5.29 -14.28 33.98
CA PRO A 220 -4.47 -13.57 33.01
C PRO A 220 -5.06 -13.75 31.61
N VAL A 221 -5.60 -12.68 31.04
CA VAL A 221 -6.05 -12.63 29.65
C VAL A 221 -5.12 -11.72 28.85
N GLU A 222 -4.96 -12.04 27.57
CA GLU A 222 -4.17 -11.21 26.64
C GLU A 222 -4.80 -9.82 26.46
N ARG A 223 -4.05 -8.88 25.89
CA ARG A 223 -4.53 -7.55 25.50
C ARG A 223 -4.52 -7.44 23.98
N ILE A 224 -5.67 -7.68 23.38
CA ILE A 224 -5.88 -7.67 21.94
C ILE A 224 -6.74 -6.45 21.55
N ARG A 225 -6.60 -5.93 20.33
CA ARG A 225 -7.48 -4.85 19.85
C ARG A 225 -8.48 -5.42 18.87
N ALA A 226 -9.70 -4.87 18.81
CA ALA A 226 -10.65 -5.26 17.79
C ALA A 226 -10.13 -4.74 16.45
N ARG A 227 -9.44 -5.61 15.71
CA ARG A 227 -8.69 -5.27 14.50
C ARG A 227 -8.81 -6.41 13.50
N LYS A 228 -8.72 -6.07 12.22
CA LYS A 228 -8.29 -7.02 11.22
C LYS A 228 -6.86 -7.46 11.56
N ASP A 229 -6.60 -8.75 11.66
CA ASP A 229 -5.35 -9.27 12.21
C ASP A 229 -4.57 -10.19 11.28
N THR A 230 -5.12 -10.50 10.10
CA THR A 230 -4.48 -11.34 9.07
C THR A 230 -4.32 -10.64 7.73
N ARG A 231 -3.89 -11.36 6.68
CA ARG A 231 -3.93 -10.93 5.27
C ARG A 231 -5.20 -11.36 4.53
N LEU A 232 -6.15 -12.05 5.18
CA LEU A 232 -7.41 -12.47 4.57
C LEU A 232 -8.16 -11.26 3.98
N LEU A 233 -8.69 -11.39 2.77
CA LEU A 233 -9.33 -10.27 2.08
C LEU A 233 -10.63 -9.84 2.77
N ASN A 234 -10.75 -8.53 3.01
CA ASN A 234 -11.99 -7.92 3.47
C ASN A 234 -12.68 -7.14 2.33
N LEU A 235 -13.48 -7.84 1.53
CA LEU A 235 -14.23 -7.26 0.40
C LEU A 235 -15.28 -6.22 0.84
N SER A 236 -15.58 -6.08 2.14
CA SER A 236 -16.59 -5.14 2.65
C SER A 236 -16.22 -3.66 2.53
N TYR A 237 -14.95 -3.36 2.26
CA TYR A 237 -14.51 -1.99 2.02
C TYR A 237 -14.82 -1.49 0.60
N MET A 238 -15.15 -2.38 -0.34
CA MET A 238 -15.60 -2.07 -1.71
C MET A 238 -14.75 -1.01 -2.45
N HIS A 239 -15.25 0.21 -2.65
CA HIS A 239 -14.50 1.24 -3.36
C HIS A 239 -13.36 1.85 -2.51
N ASN A 240 -13.23 1.52 -1.23
CA ASN A 240 -12.17 2.00 -0.34
C ASN A 240 -11.18 0.89 0.06
N LEU A 241 -11.07 -0.20 -0.71
CA LEU A 241 -10.25 -1.37 -0.35
C LEU A 241 -8.79 -1.00 -0.06
N LYS A 242 -8.20 -0.11 -0.87
CA LYS A 242 -6.80 0.33 -0.70
C LYS A 242 -6.63 1.26 0.50
N GLU A 243 -7.51 2.25 0.65
CA GLU A 243 -7.47 3.18 1.78
C GLU A 243 -7.73 2.47 3.12
N SER A 244 -8.53 1.41 3.08
CA SER A 244 -8.94 0.64 4.27
C SER A 244 -8.08 -0.59 4.53
N GLY A 245 -7.03 -0.85 3.73
CA GLY A 245 -6.10 -1.96 3.97
C GLY A 245 -6.75 -3.35 3.88
N TRP A 246 -7.61 -3.59 2.90
CA TRP A 246 -8.39 -4.83 2.75
C TRP A 246 -7.59 -6.15 2.82
N ASP A 247 -6.31 -6.13 2.46
CA ASP A 247 -5.41 -7.28 2.32
C ASP A 247 -4.22 -7.24 3.31
N VAL A 248 -4.27 -6.36 4.33
CA VAL A 248 -3.21 -6.22 5.34
C VAL A 248 -3.75 -6.35 6.76
N SER A 249 -2.86 -6.63 7.71
CA SER A 249 -3.19 -6.65 9.13
C SER A 249 -3.24 -5.22 9.69
N HIS A 250 -4.21 -4.94 10.54
CA HIS A 250 -4.44 -3.65 11.20
C HIS A 250 -3.99 -3.65 12.67
N VAL A 251 -3.33 -4.70 13.16
CA VAL A 251 -2.91 -4.82 14.57
C VAL A 251 -2.05 -3.63 15.05
N ASP A 252 -1.21 -3.09 14.17
CA ASP A 252 -0.36 -1.93 14.43
C ASP A 252 -1.09 -0.58 14.28
N SER A 253 -2.32 -0.59 13.78
CA SER A 253 -3.11 0.62 13.60
C SER A 253 -3.58 1.20 14.94
N LEU A 254 -3.21 2.46 15.17
CA LEU A 254 -3.71 3.27 16.28
C LEU A 254 -5.16 3.73 16.08
N LYS A 255 -5.73 3.55 14.88
CA LYS A 255 -7.11 3.95 14.57
C LYS A 255 -7.93 2.71 14.23
N MET A 256 -9.02 2.52 14.97
CA MET A 256 -10.05 1.54 14.66
C MET A 256 -10.96 2.06 13.56
N ASP A 257 -11.17 1.26 12.53
CA ASP A 257 -12.16 1.59 11.52
C ASP A 257 -13.60 1.31 12.01
N SER A 258 -14.60 1.89 11.34
CA SER A 258 -16.00 1.75 11.76
C SER A 258 -16.54 0.32 11.66
N LYS A 259 -15.99 -0.51 10.76
CA LYS A 259 -16.32 -1.94 10.64
C LYS A 259 -15.66 -2.72 11.78
N GLU A 260 -14.43 -2.42 12.15
CA GLU A 260 -13.73 -3.07 13.27
C GLU A 260 -14.39 -2.81 14.62
N SER A 261 -15.01 -1.64 14.79
CA SER A 261 -15.73 -1.27 16.02
C SER A 261 -16.87 -2.22 16.41
N LEU A 262 -17.32 -3.06 15.49
CA LEU A 262 -18.42 -4.01 15.67
C LEU A 262 -17.95 -5.47 15.88
N ARG A 263 -16.64 -5.67 16.10
CA ARG A 263 -16.00 -6.98 16.33
C ARG A 263 -15.93 -7.42 17.79
N CYS A 264 -16.62 -6.76 18.72
CA CYS A 264 -16.60 -7.08 20.16
C CYS A 264 -16.86 -8.56 20.48
N TRP A 265 -17.71 -9.23 19.69
CA TRP A 265 -17.99 -10.66 19.79
C TRP A 265 -16.86 -11.57 19.29
N ALA A 266 -16.11 -11.13 18.27
CA ALA A 266 -15.01 -11.88 17.69
C ALA A 266 -13.79 -11.82 18.60
N ILE A 267 -13.42 -10.61 19.04
CA ILE A 267 -12.35 -10.43 20.02
C ILE A 267 -12.68 -11.17 21.34
N SER A 268 -13.92 -11.07 21.84
CA SER A 268 -14.38 -11.83 23.03
C SER A 268 -14.13 -13.33 22.91
N ALA A 269 -14.39 -13.90 21.74
CA ALA A 269 -14.15 -15.32 21.47
C ALA A 269 -12.66 -15.64 21.33
N GLU A 270 -11.87 -14.76 20.70
CA GLU A 270 -10.42 -14.87 20.58
C GLU A 270 -9.72 -14.92 21.95
N ILE A 271 -10.09 -14.04 22.88
CA ILE A 271 -9.48 -14.01 24.23
C ILE A 271 -9.76 -15.30 24.98
N ILE A 272 -10.99 -15.79 24.89
CA ILE A 272 -11.37 -17.05 25.51
C ILE A 272 -10.55 -18.18 24.91
N ASN A 273 -10.36 -18.20 23.59
CA ASN A 273 -9.50 -19.16 22.91
C ASN A 273 -8.04 -19.10 23.39
N HIS A 274 -7.43 -17.92 23.39
CA HIS A 274 -6.04 -17.72 23.79
C HIS A 274 -5.82 -18.07 25.25
N PHE A 275 -6.77 -17.77 26.13
CA PHE A 275 -6.71 -18.16 27.53
C PHE A 275 -6.58 -19.68 27.71
N TYR A 276 -7.26 -20.46 26.86
CA TYR A 276 -7.17 -21.92 26.87
C TYR A 276 -6.06 -22.50 25.98
N GLY A 277 -5.11 -21.67 25.53
CA GLY A 277 -3.91 -22.09 24.81
C GLY A 277 -4.05 -22.16 23.29
N GLY A 278 -5.12 -21.59 22.74
CA GLY A 278 -5.27 -21.40 21.30
C GLY A 278 -4.53 -20.17 20.76
N ASN A 279 -4.60 -19.97 19.45
CA ASN A 279 -3.97 -18.87 18.74
C ASN A 279 -4.81 -18.38 17.54
N ILE A 280 -6.13 -18.55 17.61
CA ILE A 280 -7.04 -18.24 16.51
C ILE A 280 -7.12 -16.74 16.26
N THR A 281 -7.26 -16.32 15.01
CA THR A 281 -7.36 -14.89 14.66
C THR A 281 -8.80 -14.40 14.61
N GLN A 282 -9.02 -13.09 14.76
CA GLN A 282 -10.33 -12.46 14.60
C GLN A 282 -10.87 -12.64 13.19
N ASP A 283 -10.03 -12.52 12.16
CA ASP A 283 -10.47 -12.70 10.79
C ASP A 283 -10.97 -14.13 10.53
N GLU A 284 -10.33 -15.16 11.12
CA GLU A 284 -10.82 -16.53 11.07
C GLU A 284 -12.16 -16.72 11.80
N ILE A 285 -12.33 -16.10 12.98
CA ILE A 285 -13.61 -16.15 13.71
C ILE A 285 -14.72 -15.49 12.89
N VAL A 286 -14.43 -14.32 12.31
CA VAL A 286 -15.37 -13.60 11.45
C VAL A 286 -15.73 -14.45 10.24
N PHE A 287 -14.73 -15.03 9.57
CA PHE A 287 -14.94 -15.93 8.44
C PHE A 287 -15.78 -17.15 8.84
N ALA A 288 -15.38 -17.93 9.85
CA ALA A 288 -16.08 -19.16 10.23
C ALA A 288 -17.54 -18.92 10.64
N VAL A 289 -17.83 -17.78 11.28
CA VAL A 289 -19.18 -17.47 11.74
C VAL A 289 -20.05 -16.93 10.63
N GLN A 290 -19.51 -16.02 9.83
CA GLN A 290 -20.31 -15.26 8.89
C GLN A 290 -20.25 -15.78 7.46
N PHE A 291 -19.18 -16.50 7.05
CA PHE A 291 -18.98 -17.04 5.71
C PHE A 291 -20.12 -17.98 5.30
N LYS A 292 -20.63 -17.76 4.09
CA LYS A 292 -21.60 -18.59 3.40
C LYS A 292 -21.05 -18.95 2.04
N LYS A 293 -20.85 -20.25 1.81
CA LYS A 293 -20.38 -20.76 0.52
C LYS A 293 -21.31 -20.46 -0.66
N SER A 294 -22.60 -20.21 -0.41
CA SER A 294 -23.55 -19.77 -1.45
C SER A 294 -23.38 -18.31 -1.88
N GLU A 295 -22.60 -17.53 -1.13
CA GLU A 295 -22.40 -16.08 -1.32
C GLU A 295 -20.92 -15.72 -1.02
N PRO A 296 -19.91 -16.36 -1.66
CA PRO A 296 -18.51 -16.31 -1.21
C PRO A 296 -17.87 -14.92 -1.36
N LEU A 297 -18.28 -14.15 -2.36
CA LEU A 297 -17.90 -12.75 -2.54
C LEU A 297 -18.57 -11.83 -1.52
N TRP A 298 -19.76 -12.24 -1.07
CA TRP A 298 -20.55 -11.49 -0.11
C TRP A 298 -20.27 -11.83 1.36
N SER A 299 -19.52 -12.88 1.62
CA SER A 299 -19.43 -13.40 2.97
C SER A 299 -17.97 -13.50 3.36
N PRO A 300 -17.53 -12.88 4.47
CA PRO A 300 -18.26 -11.98 5.38
C PRO A 300 -18.25 -10.49 4.93
N LEU A 301 -19.32 -9.93 4.32
CA LEU A 301 -19.35 -8.54 3.79
C LEU A 301 -19.68 -7.43 4.78
N ALA A 302 -19.84 -7.69 6.06
CA ALA A 302 -19.91 -6.61 7.01
C ALA A 302 -19.74 -7.17 8.40
N ASN A 303 -18.83 -6.57 9.15
CA ASN A 303 -18.93 -6.56 10.59
C ASN A 303 -20.21 -5.79 11.03
N TYR A 304 -21.40 -6.12 10.54
CA TYR A 304 -22.61 -5.88 11.31
C TYR A 304 -22.42 -6.75 12.56
N GLY A 305 -22.56 -6.17 13.75
CA GLY A 305 -22.34 -6.89 15.01
C GLY A 305 -23.03 -8.25 15.07
N ALA A 306 -22.64 -9.08 16.03
CA ALA A 306 -23.22 -10.41 16.16
C ALA A 306 -24.59 -10.37 16.86
N ASP A 307 -25.56 -11.07 16.31
CA ASP A 307 -26.77 -11.48 17.05
C ASP A 307 -26.45 -12.68 17.95
N SER A 308 -27.42 -13.10 18.75
CA SER A 308 -27.23 -14.23 19.68
C SER A 308 -26.80 -15.53 19.01
N VAL A 309 -27.24 -15.77 17.76
CA VAL A 309 -26.89 -16.98 16.99
C VAL A 309 -25.42 -16.93 16.57
N LYS A 310 -24.95 -15.79 16.10
CA LYS A 310 -23.53 -15.59 15.73
C LYS A 310 -22.60 -15.66 16.93
N ILE A 311 -23.01 -15.13 18.09
CA ILE A 311 -22.25 -15.23 19.35
C ILE A 311 -22.15 -16.69 19.82
N ASP A 312 -23.25 -17.43 19.79
CA ASP A 312 -23.24 -18.86 20.13
C ASP A 312 -22.31 -19.65 19.18
N LYS A 313 -22.41 -19.38 17.88
CA LYS A 313 -21.57 -20.01 16.86
C LYS A 313 -20.09 -19.66 17.05
N SER A 314 -19.76 -18.41 17.37
CA SER A 314 -18.36 -17.99 17.58
C SER A 314 -17.74 -18.72 18.76
N LEU A 315 -18.44 -18.76 19.90
CA LEU A 315 -17.94 -19.39 21.10
C LEU A 315 -17.75 -20.90 20.93
N LYS A 316 -18.70 -21.58 20.27
CA LYS A 316 -18.58 -23.01 19.95
C LYS A 316 -17.43 -23.30 19.00
N PHE A 317 -17.26 -22.46 17.98
CA PHE A 317 -16.18 -22.59 17.01
C PHE A 317 -14.80 -22.47 17.67
N VAL A 318 -14.58 -21.40 18.44
CA VAL A 318 -13.26 -21.17 19.06
C VAL A 318 -12.92 -22.19 20.15
N LEU A 319 -13.93 -22.71 20.86
CA LEU A 319 -13.74 -23.74 21.88
C LEU A 319 -13.69 -25.17 21.30
N ASN A 320 -14.03 -25.33 20.01
CA ASN A 320 -14.22 -26.63 19.38
C ASN A 320 -15.17 -27.55 20.18
N SER A 321 -16.28 -26.98 20.67
CA SER A 321 -17.18 -27.64 21.63
C SER A 321 -18.60 -27.07 21.56
N ASP A 322 -19.60 -27.95 21.57
CA ASP A 322 -21.03 -27.57 21.68
C ASP A 322 -21.48 -27.37 23.13
N ASN A 323 -20.63 -27.66 24.12
CA ASN A 323 -20.97 -27.68 25.55
C ASN A 323 -20.90 -26.28 26.19
N VAL A 324 -21.58 -25.31 25.58
CA VAL A 324 -21.78 -23.96 26.11
C VAL A 324 -23.27 -23.69 26.27
N LEU A 325 -23.64 -23.06 27.39
CA LEU A 325 -25.02 -22.79 27.75
C LEU A 325 -25.24 -21.30 27.94
N ARG A 326 -26.21 -20.75 27.21
CA ARG A 326 -26.64 -19.36 27.33
C ARG A 326 -27.69 -19.21 28.44
N TYR A 327 -27.52 -18.18 29.25
CA TYR A 327 -28.46 -17.76 30.28
C TYR A 327 -28.84 -16.29 30.06
N GLU A 328 -30.08 -15.94 30.36
CA GLU A 328 -30.59 -14.57 30.31
C GLU A 328 -30.42 -13.86 31.65
N GLY A 329 -30.28 -12.54 31.60
CA GLY A 329 -30.11 -11.67 32.75
C GLY A 329 -28.68 -11.64 33.29
N THR A 330 -28.51 -10.98 34.43
CA THR A 330 -27.20 -10.75 35.02
C THR A 330 -26.75 -11.94 35.88
N PRO A 331 -25.51 -12.47 35.70
CA PRO A 331 -25.00 -13.54 36.54
C PRO A 331 -24.81 -13.04 37.98
N SER A 332 -25.14 -13.88 38.96
CA SER A 332 -24.89 -13.56 40.36
C SER A 332 -23.39 -13.65 40.71
N TYR A 333 -22.98 -12.97 41.78
CA TYR A 333 -21.62 -13.08 42.32
C TYR A 333 -21.18 -14.55 42.52
N GLN A 334 -22.07 -15.40 43.06
CA GLN A 334 -21.77 -16.82 43.29
C GLN A 334 -21.50 -17.59 42.00
N ILE A 335 -22.22 -17.26 40.91
CA ILE A 335 -21.96 -17.86 39.60
C ILE A 335 -20.59 -17.44 39.11
N VAL A 336 -20.31 -16.13 39.04
CA VAL A 336 -19.02 -15.62 38.56
C VAL A 336 -17.86 -16.19 39.36
N LYS A 337 -17.96 -16.14 40.69
CA LYS A 337 -16.93 -16.69 41.57
C LYS A 337 -16.67 -18.18 41.30
N ARG A 338 -17.72 -19.00 41.19
CA ARG A 338 -17.60 -20.45 40.93
C ARG A 338 -16.88 -20.73 39.61
N GLU A 339 -17.24 -20.02 38.54
CA GLU A 339 -16.65 -20.26 37.22
C GLU A 339 -15.19 -19.78 37.17
N ILE A 340 -14.93 -18.54 37.61
CA ILE A 340 -13.60 -17.95 37.59
C ILE A 340 -12.65 -18.75 38.49
N ASP A 341 -13.08 -19.19 39.67
CA ASP A 341 -12.26 -20.04 40.57
C ASP A 341 -11.93 -21.39 39.95
N ALA A 342 -12.81 -21.91 39.09
CA ALA A 342 -12.60 -23.16 38.37
C ALA A 342 -11.86 -22.98 37.03
N GLY A 343 -11.33 -21.79 36.75
CA GLY A 343 -10.58 -21.49 35.53
C GLY A 343 -11.47 -21.37 34.30
N ARG A 344 -12.75 -21.03 34.47
CA ARG A 344 -13.72 -20.86 33.38
C ARG A 344 -14.10 -19.40 33.21
N LEU A 345 -13.67 -18.79 32.11
CA LEU A 345 -14.08 -17.43 31.75
C LEU A 345 -15.57 -17.37 31.37
N ILE A 346 -16.19 -16.20 31.46
CA ILE A 346 -17.62 -16.03 31.13
C ILE A 346 -17.76 -14.98 30.03
N LEU A 347 -18.31 -15.36 28.88
CA LEU A 347 -18.72 -14.41 27.86
C LEU A 347 -20.04 -13.76 28.28
N VAL A 348 -20.12 -12.44 28.21
CA VAL A 348 -21.29 -11.65 28.62
C VAL A 348 -21.67 -10.61 27.58
N GLY A 349 -22.96 -10.28 27.49
CA GLY A 349 -23.47 -9.24 26.60
C GLY A 349 -24.17 -8.12 27.37
N ILE A 350 -23.92 -6.87 26.96
CA ILE A 350 -24.64 -5.68 27.42
C ILE A 350 -25.01 -4.87 26.18
N TYR A 351 -26.30 -4.76 25.87
CA TYR A 351 -26.78 -4.12 24.64
C TYR A 351 -25.96 -4.62 23.42
N GLN A 352 -25.74 -3.83 22.37
CA GLN A 352 -24.98 -4.22 21.17
C GLN A 352 -23.46 -4.53 21.40
N HIS A 353 -23.02 -4.85 22.63
CA HIS A 353 -21.63 -5.09 22.99
C HIS A 353 -21.43 -6.42 23.73
N VAL A 354 -20.31 -7.11 23.46
CA VAL A 354 -19.93 -8.40 24.06
C VAL A 354 -18.56 -8.26 24.71
N MET A 355 -18.41 -8.84 25.91
CA MET A 355 -17.20 -8.78 26.72
C MET A 355 -16.92 -10.13 27.38
N VAL A 356 -15.79 -10.22 28.10
CA VAL A 356 -15.42 -11.42 28.87
C VAL A 356 -15.21 -11.06 30.32
N ILE A 357 -15.96 -11.67 31.23
CA ILE A 357 -15.63 -11.64 32.66
C ILE A 357 -14.48 -12.62 32.89
N HIS A 358 -13.37 -12.08 33.39
CA HIS A 358 -12.15 -12.85 33.69
C HIS A 358 -11.74 -12.76 35.16
N GLY A 359 -12.52 -12.05 35.98
CA GLY A 359 -12.24 -11.87 37.39
C GLY A 359 -13.33 -11.16 38.16
N TYR A 360 -13.13 -11.04 39.45
CA TYR A 360 -14.01 -10.35 40.37
C TYR A 360 -13.21 -9.71 41.52
N VAL A 361 -13.81 -8.70 42.16
CA VAL A 361 -13.25 -7.97 43.31
C VAL A 361 -14.33 -7.83 44.38
N GLY A 362 -13.96 -8.04 45.65
CA GLY A 362 -14.88 -7.92 46.78
C GLY A 362 -15.58 -9.23 47.13
N ASP A 363 -16.72 -9.12 47.82
CA ASP A 363 -17.51 -10.25 48.31
C ASP A 363 -19.01 -10.10 47.99
N GLU A 364 -19.82 -11.09 48.37
CA GLU A 364 -21.26 -11.13 48.06
C GLU A 364 -22.04 -9.90 48.57
N SER A 365 -21.53 -9.19 49.58
CA SER A 365 -22.16 -7.97 50.11
C SER A 365 -21.82 -6.73 49.28
N ASN A 366 -20.61 -6.66 48.72
CA ASN A 366 -20.18 -5.58 47.85
C ASN A 366 -19.06 -6.05 46.90
N TYR A 367 -19.39 -6.18 45.62
CA TYR A 367 -18.49 -6.72 44.62
C TYR A 367 -18.50 -5.93 43.31
N ALA A 368 -17.55 -6.32 42.46
CA ALA A 368 -17.32 -5.84 41.13
C ALA A 368 -16.85 -6.98 40.24
N PHE A 369 -17.22 -6.99 38.96
CA PHE A 369 -16.66 -7.91 37.97
C PHE A 369 -15.59 -7.22 37.13
N LEU A 370 -14.58 -7.99 36.72
CA LEU A 370 -13.50 -7.55 35.85
C LEU A 370 -13.82 -8.00 34.42
N TYR A 371 -14.00 -7.02 33.54
CA TYR A 371 -14.41 -7.23 32.16
C TYR A 371 -13.26 -6.93 31.22
N ALA A 372 -12.84 -7.93 30.47
CA ALA A 372 -11.91 -7.74 29.40
C ALA A 372 -12.62 -7.06 28.21
N PHE A 373 -11.98 -6.07 27.59
CA PHE A 373 -12.36 -5.44 26.30
C PHE A 373 -13.66 -4.64 26.32
N GLY A 374 -13.83 -3.82 27.36
CA GLY A 374 -14.96 -2.90 27.45
C GLY A 374 -15.00 -1.82 26.36
N ASP A 375 -13.89 -1.54 25.67
CA ASP A 375 -13.75 -0.39 24.75
C ASP A 375 -13.30 -0.76 23.32
N ASN A 376 -13.15 -2.06 23.02
CA ASN A 376 -12.58 -2.58 21.76
C ASN A 376 -11.13 -2.16 21.45
N GLU A 377 -10.46 -1.38 22.30
CA GLU A 377 -9.10 -0.85 22.08
C GLU A 377 -8.02 -1.58 22.88
N GLY A 378 -8.40 -2.62 23.62
CA GLY A 378 -7.47 -3.42 24.41
C GLY A 378 -6.75 -2.61 25.48
N THR A 379 -7.33 -1.48 25.93
CA THR A 379 -6.80 -0.73 27.06
C THR A 379 -6.83 -1.59 28.33
N GLU A 380 -6.19 -1.16 29.43
CA GLU A 380 -6.25 -1.90 30.71
C GLU A 380 -7.69 -1.94 31.22
N SER A 381 -8.46 -2.88 30.68
CA SER A 381 -9.89 -3.04 30.87
C SER A 381 -10.10 -3.80 32.16
N ASN A 382 -9.82 -3.16 33.28
CA ASN A 382 -10.65 -3.41 34.43
C ASN A 382 -11.79 -2.39 34.36
N SER A 383 -12.64 -2.49 33.32
CA SER A 383 -13.85 -1.68 33.23
C SER A 383 -14.80 -2.22 34.28
N VAL A 384 -14.68 -1.74 35.51
CA VAL A 384 -15.43 -2.31 36.61
C VAL A 384 -16.82 -1.70 36.64
N ILE A 385 -17.82 -2.51 36.31
CA ILE A 385 -19.21 -2.08 36.28
C ILE A 385 -20.01 -2.94 37.25
N LYS A 386 -20.48 -2.32 38.33
CA LYS A 386 -21.29 -2.94 39.38
C LYS A 386 -22.78 -2.99 39.02
N ASP A 387 -23.28 -1.97 38.30
CA ASP A 387 -24.73 -1.72 38.12
C ASP A 387 -25.21 -1.71 36.65
N SER A 388 -24.39 -2.14 35.69
CA SER A 388 -24.88 -2.28 34.30
C SER A 388 -25.61 -3.61 34.12
N PRO A 389 -26.84 -3.59 33.56
CA PRO A 389 -27.59 -4.81 33.34
C PRO A 389 -26.91 -5.65 32.25
N ILE A 390 -26.29 -6.76 32.65
CA ILE A 390 -25.91 -7.82 31.71
C ILE A 390 -27.21 -8.48 31.22
N GLU A 391 -27.39 -8.52 29.90
CA GLU A 391 -28.58 -9.07 29.25
C GLU A 391 -28.50 -10.59 29.14
N PHE A 392 -27.31 -11.13 28.90
CA PHE A 392 -27.06 -12.57 28.82
C PHE A 392 -25.61 -12.93 29.12
N TYR A 393 -25.38 -14.19 29.46
CA TYR A 393 -24.05 -14.75 29.68
C TYR A 393 -23.97 -16.22 29.26
N TYR A 394 -22.76 -16.69 28.95
CA TYR A 394 -22.48 -18.06 28.59
C TYR A 394 -21.64 -18.76 29.65
N LEU A 395 -22.08 -19.95 30.05
CA LEU A 395 -21.31 -20.85 30.91
C LEU A 395 -20.81 -22.04 30.10
N MET A 396 -19.58 -22.45 30.39
CA MET A 396 -19.02 -23.71 29.92
C MET A 396 -19.29 -24.79 30.96
N GLU A 397 -19.69 -25.99 30.52
CA GLU A 397 -19.91 -27.12 31.43
C GLU A 397 -18.59 -27.55 32.11
N ASN A 398 -17.49 -27.54 31.35
CA ASN A 398 -16.14 -27.84 31.83
C ASN A 398 -15.12 -26.94 31.12
N ALA A 399 -13.94 -26.74 31.73
CA ALA A 399 -12.84 -26.08 31.04
C ALA A 399 -12.39 -26.94 29.85
N PRO A 400 -12.21 -26.37 28.65
CA PRO A 400 -11.77 -27.12 27.47
C PRO A 400 -10.36 -27.67 27.68
N THR A 401 -10.12 -28.89 27.21
CA THR A 401 -8.78 -29.52 27.22
C THR A 401 -7.98 -29.22 25.96
N SER A 402 -8.66 -28.77 24.91
CA SER A 402 -8.11 -28.27 23.65
C SER A 402 -9.09 -27.28 23.06
N VAL A 403 -8.59 -26.27 22.36
CA VAL A 403 -9.39 -25.28 21.64
C VAL A 403 -8.96 -25.21 20.17
N ARG A 404 -9.68 -24.44 19.36
CA ARG A 404 -9.35 -24.27 17.94
C ARG A 404 -8.00 -23.55 17.79
N MET A 405 -7.14 -24.06 16.92
CA MET A 405 -5.91 -23.39 16.50
C MET A 405 -6.13 -22.68 15.16
N THR A 406 -5.31 -21.68 14.87
CA THR A 406 -5.29 -20.99 13.58
C THR A 406 -5.02 -21.94 12.41
N ASP A 407 -5.66 -21.69 11.28
CA ASP A 407 -5.40 -22.38 10.01
C ASP A 407 -4.12 -21.85 9.39
N TYR A 408 -3.13 -22.73 9.17
CA TYR A 408 -1.83 -22.32 8.65
C TYR A 408 -1.93 -21.64 7.27
N ARG A 409 -2.94 -21.96 6.45
CA ARG A 409 -3.11 -21.44 5.08
C ARG A 409 -3.34 -19.92 5.05
N ILE A 410 -3.76 -19.29 6.15
CA ILE A 410 -3.94 -17.83 6.22
C ILE A 410 -2.62 -17.06 6.28
N HIS A 411 -1.50 -17.77 6.50
CA HIS A 411 -0.16 -17.19 6.65
C HIS A 411 0.74 -17.42 5.44
N TYR A 412 0.26 -18.16 4.43
CA TYR A 412 1.01 -18.48 3.22
C TYR A 412 0.28 -17.98 1.98
N ASP A 413 1.10 -17.61 1.01
CA ASP A 413 0.78 -17.09 -0.31
C ASP A 413 1.84 -17.74 -1.19
N SER A 414 1.50 -18.91 -1.75
CA SER A 414 2.53 -19.88 -2.19
C SER A 414 3.06 -19.60 -3.59
N ASP A 415 2.32 -18.84 -4.41
CA ASP A 415 2.71 -18.38 -5.73
C ASP A 415 3.04 -16.87 -5.80
N SER A 416 2.83 -16.14 -4.70
CA SER A 416 3.19 -14.73 -4.54
C SER A 416 2.37 -13.76 -5.39
N ASP A 417 1.12 -14.10 -5.69
CA ASP A 417 0.15 -13.21 -6.36
C ASP A 417 -0.46 -12.16 -5.38
N GLY A 418 -0.36 -12.44 -4.08
CA GLY A 418 -0.79 -11.58 -2.99
C GLY A 418 -2.09 -12.01 -2.29
N LEU A 419 -2.78 -13.06 -2.76
CA LEU A 419 -3.83 -13.78 -2.04
C LEU A 419 -3.19 -14.79 -1.08
N VAL A 420 -3.88 -15.11 0.01
CA VAL A 420 -3.41 -16.18 0.90
C VAL A 420 -4.09 -17.48 0.49
N ASN A 421 -3.38 -18.61 0.60
CA ASN A 421 -3.86 -19.94 0.22
C ASN A 421 -5.27 -20.26 0.77
N PHE A 422 -5.60 -19.74 1.96
CA PHE A 422 -6.92 -19.93 2.54
C PHE A 422 -8.04 -19.24 1.73
N ASP A 423 -7.84 -17.99 1.29
CA ASP A 423 -8.83 -17.28 0.47
C ASP A 423 -8.96 -17.94 -0.90
N GLU A 424 -7.85 -18.35 -1.49
CA GLU A 424 -7.82 -19.08 -2.76
C GLU A 424 -8.64 -20.37 -2.69
N GLU A 425 -8.42 -21.22 -1.68
CA GLU A 425 -9.12 -22.50 -1.57
C GLU A 425 -10.58 -22.37 -1.08
N GLU A 426 -10.83 -21.52 -0.08
CA GLU A 426 -12.14 -21.47 0.60
C GLU A 426 -13.12 -20.49 -0.06
N ARG A 427 -12.59 -19.46 -0.77
CA ARG A 427 -13.41 -18.35 -1.28
C ARG A 427 -13.42 -18.25 -2.79
N PHE A 428 -12.26 -18.26 -3.43
CA PHE A 428 -12.12 -17.96 -4.86
C PHE A 428 -12.04 -19.22 -5.73
N GLY A 429 -11.64 -20.35 -5.17
CA GLY A 429 -11.47 -21.60 -5.90
C GLY A 429 -10.27 -21.59 -6.87
N THR A 430 -9.32 -20.67 -6.67
CA THR A 430 -8.06 -20.55 -7.42
C THR A 430 -7.03 -21.57 -6.91
N ASP A 431 -5.98 -21.83 -7.69
CA ASP A 431 -4.89 -22.76 -7.34
C ASP A 431 -3.78 -22.02 -6.57
N PRO A 432 -3.55 -22.31 -5.28
CA PRO A 432 -2.57 -21.59 -4.47
C PRO A 432 -1.11 -21.66 -4.94
N PHE A 433 -0.82 -22.51 -5.92
CA PHE A 433 0.51 -22.68 -6.49
C PHE A 433 0.64 -22.11 -7.91
N ASN A 434 -0.38 -21.39 -8.39
CA ASN A 434 -0.42 -20.81 -9.72
C ASN A 434 -1.06 -19.42 -9.69
N ALA A 435 -0.22 -18.39 -9.78
CA ALA A 435 -0.64 -16.99 -9.64
C ALA A 435 -1.68 -16.51 -10.67
N ASP A 436 -1.93 -17.27 -11.73
CA ASP A 436 -2.85 -17.00 -12.84
C ASP A 436 -3.59 -18.31 -13.15
N SER A 437 -4.66 -18.57 -12.40
CA SER A 437 -5.34 -19.87 -12.33
C SER A 437 -6.05 -20.26 -13.62
N ASP A 438 -6.56 -19.29 -14.38
CA ASP A 438 -7.23 -19.49 -15.67
C ASP A 438 -6.30 -19.32 -16.88
N GLY A 439 -5.08 -18.80 -16.68
CA GLY A 439 -4.03 -18.69 -17.68
C GLY A 439 -4.26 -17.53 -18.66
N ASP A 440 -5.00 -16.51 -18.24
CA ASP A 440 -5.39 -15.38 -19.07
C ASP A 440 -4.29 -14.30 -19.17
N GLY A 441 -3.34 -14.29 -18.21
CA GLY A 441 -2.26 -13.32 -18.07
C GLY A 441 -2.48 -12.26 -16.98
N ILE A 442 -3.58 -12.33 -16.25
CA ILE A 442 -3.93 -11.56 -15.05
C ILE A 442 -3.71 -12.48 -13.84
N ASP A 443 -3.21 -11.92 -12.74
CA ASP A 443 -3.05 -12.74 -11.53
C ASP A 443 -4.37 -12.83 -10.74
N ASP A 444 -4.58 -13.90 -9.99
CA ASP A 444 -5.87 -14.21 -9.34
C ASP A 444 -6.33 -13.06 -8.43
N LYS A 445 -5.40 -12.49 -7.66
CA LYS A 445 -5.66 -11.28 -6.86
C LYS A 445 -6.18 -10.11 -7.70
N ARG A 446 -5.62 -9.86 -8.88
CA ARG A 446 -6.10 -8.79 -9.78
C ARG A 446 -7.44 -9.14 -10.38
N GLY A 447 -7.70 -10.41 -10.70
CA GLY A 447 -9.03 -10.91 -11.06
C GLY A 447 -10.05 -10.50 -9.99
N VAL A 448 -9.78 -10.83 -8.72
CA VAL A 448 -10.61 -10.44 -7.58
C VAL A 448 -10.76 -8.92 -7.43
N TYR A 449 -9.66 -8.19 -7.58
CA TYR A 449 -9.65 -6.73 -7.43
C TYR A 449 -10.49 -6.02 -8.50
N SER A 450 -10.56 -6.58 -9.72
CA SER A 450 -11.22 -5.97 -10.87
C SER A 450 -12.71 -5.67 -10.63
N TYR A 451 -13.42 -6.56 -9.94
CA TYR A 451 -14.83 -6.40 -9.61
C TYR A 451 -15.05 -5.90 -8.18
N ALA A 452 -14.10 -6.14 -7.26
CA ALA A 452 -14.21 -5.67 -5.87
C ALA A 452 -14.06 -4.13 -5.77
N TYR A 453 -13.35 -3.52 -6.71
CA TYR A 453 -13.06 -2.08 -6.75
C TYR A 453 -13.76 -1.38 -7.93
N ASN A 454 -14.83 -0.63 -7.67
CA ASN A 454 -15.55 0.17 -8.68
C ASN A 454 -15.58 1.66 -8.31
N ALA A 455 -14.92 2.54 -9.08
CA ALA A 455 -14.99 4.00 -8.85
C ALA A 455 -16.21 4.69 -9.47
N ASN A 456 -16.99 4.03 -10.33
CA ASN A 456 -18.08 4.65 -11.09
C ASN A 456 -19.48 4.31 -10.57
N SER A 457 -19.60 3.62 -9.44
CA SER A 457 -20.89 3.34 -8.79
C SER A 457 -21.02 4.09 -7.46
N PRO A 458 -21.28 5.41 -7.44
CA PRO A 458 -21.72 6.10 -6.23
C PRO A 458 -23.24 5.96 -6.14
N CYS A 459 -23.76 4.76 -5.90
CA CYS A 459 -25.18 4.66 -5.64
C CYS A 459 -25.45 4.74 -4.14
N SER A 460 -26.08 5.84 -3.75
CA SER A 460 -26.48 6.14 -2.38
C SER A 460 -27.54 5.19 -1.81
N ASN A 461 -28.11 4.28 -2.62
CA ASN A 461 -29.26 3.44 -2.25
C ASN A 461 -29.20 1.97 -2.74
N CYS A 462 -28.04 1.38 -3.03
CA CYS A 462 -27.99 -0.02 -3.51
C CYS A 462 -27.60 -1.03 -2.41
N ASP A 463 -28.21 -2.21 -2.46
CA ASP A 463 -27.72 -3.39 -1.76
C ASP A 463 -26.40 -3.84 -2.40
N ALA A 464 -25.28 -3.61 -1.71
CA ALA A 464 -23.90 -3.89 -2.11
C ALA A 464 -23.63 -5.33 -2.61
N ALA A 465 -24.50 -6.29 -2.27
CA ALA A 465 -24.34 -7.71 -2.59
C ALA A 465 -24.64 -8.07 -4.05
N TYR A 466 -25.60 -7.38 -4.67
CA TYR A 466 -26.11 -7.75 -5.99
C TYR A 466 -25.12 -7.36 -7.11
N ASP A 467 -24.34 -6.30 -6.90
CA ASP A 467 -23.40 -5.77 -7.90
C ASP A 467 -22.11 -6.60 -7.94
N LEU A 468 -21.55 -7.02 -6.80
CA LEU A 468 -20.31 -7.83 -6.78
C LEU A 468 -20.46 -9.17 -7.50
N GLN A 469 -21.58 -9.86 -7.29
CA GLN A 469 -21.87 -11.13 -7.95
C GLN A 469 -22.10 -10.97 -9.46
N TYR A 470 -22.62 -9.82 -9.88
CA TYR A 470 -22.84 -9.50 -11.30
C TYR A 470 -21.55 -9.03 -11.97
N MET A 471 -20.72 -8.27 -11.26
CA MET A 471 -19.47 -7.72 -11.77
C MET A 471 -18.34 -8.75 -11.82
N SER A 472 -18.41 -9.79 -10.99
CA SER A 472 -17.42 -10.87 -10.97
C SER A 472 -17.61 -11.91 -12.07
N ASP A 473 -18.76 -11.92 -12.74
CA ASP A 473 -19.19 -12.91 -13.75
C ASP A 473 -19.97 -12.13 -14.80
N LYS A 474 -19.23 -11.38 -15.62
CA LYS A 474 -19.82 -10.31 -16.44
C LYS A 474 -20.58 -10.88 -17.65
N ASP A 475 -20.16 -12.01 -18.18
CA ASP A 475 -20.82 -12.71 -19.28
C ASP A 475 -21.96 -13.67 -18.83
N LYS A 476 -22.00 -14.00 -17.53
CA LYS A 476 -23.01 -14.82 -16.83
C LYS A 476 -22.93 -16.30 -17.17
N ASP A 477 -21.74 -16.82 -17.41
CA ASP A 477 -21.52 -18.24 -17.62
C ASP A 477 -21.42 -19.03 -16.28
N GLY A 478 -21.29 -18.31 -15.15
CA GLY A 478 -21.22 -18.87 -13.80
C GLY A 478 -19.80 -19.14 -13.30
N VAL A 479 -18.78 -18.75 -14.08
CA VAL A 479 -17.37 -18.66 -13.70
C VAL A 479 -17.10 -17.23 -13.27
N ARG A 480 -16.09 -17.02 -12.43
CA ARG A 480 -15.73 -15.67 -11.97
C ARG A 480 -14.44 -15.21 -12.62
N ALA A 481 -14.24 -13.90 -12.71
CA ALA A 481 -13.10 -13.27 -13.36
C ALA A 481 -11.71 -13.74 -12.90
N GLU A 482 -11.56 -14.29 -11.69
CA GLU A 482 -10.29 -14.90 -11.24
C GLU A 482 -10.10 -16.37 -11.68
N MET A 483 -11.08 -16.93 -12.40
CA MET A 483 -11.14 -18.30 -12.90
C MET A 483 -11.70 -18.36 -14.34
N ASP A 484 -11.92 -17.21 -14.97
CA ASP A 484 -12.53 -17.06 -16.27
C ASP A 484 -11.60 -16.26 -17.19
N ALA A 485 -11.03 -16.97 -18.15
CA ALA A 485 -10.09 -16.39 -19.08
C ALA A 485 -10.71 -15.35 -20.02
N ASP A 486 -12.04 -15.28 -20.18
CA ASP A 486 -12.77 -14.31 -21.01
C ASP A 486 -14.04 -13.86 -20.26
N ASP A 487 -13.88 -13.21 -19.09
CA ASP A 487 -14.95 -12.78 -18.16
C ASP A 487 -16.07 -12.00 -18.83
N ASN A 488 -15.76 -11.32 -19.94
CA ASN A 488 -16.70 -10.47 -20.64
C ASN A 488 -17.37 -11.15 -21.87
N GLY A 489 -16.91 -12.35 -22.24
CA GLY A 489 -17.47 -13.20 -23.28
C GLY A 489 -17.35 -12.62 -24.69
N ASP A 490 -16.33 -11.81 -24.97
CA ASP A 490 -16.12 -11.19 -26.29
C ASP A 490 -15.29 -12.07 -27.26
N GLY A 491 -14.81 -13.23 -26.77
CA GLY A 491 -13.99 -14.18 -27.51
C GLY A 491 -12.50 -13.85 -27.49
N ILE A 492 -12.06 -12.95 -26.61
CA ILE A 492 -10.67 -12.58 -26.39
C ILE A 492 -10.34 -12.84 -24.92
N ILE A 493 -9.24 -13.57 -24.69
CA ILE A 493 -8.76 -13.82 -23.34
C ILE A 493 -8.37 -12.49 -22.68
N ASP A 494 -8.80 -12.21 -21.45
CA ASP A 494 -8.76 -10.88 -20.82
C ASP A 494 -7.33 -10.31 -20.69
N GLY A 495 -6.41 -11.05 -20.05
CA GLY A 495 -4.98 -10.70 -20.01
C GLY A 495 -4.28 -10.76 -21.39
N LEU A 496 -4.98 -11.24 -22.41
CA LEU A 496 -4.58 -11.33 -23.80
C LEU A 496 -5.27 -10.25 -24.64
N GLN A 497 -5.16 -8.97 -24.25
CA GLN A 497 -5.72 -7.87 -25.02
C GLN A 497 -5.22 -7.85 -26.47
N ARG A 498 -6.08 -8.30 -27.38
CA ARG A 498 -6.19 -7.69 -28.70
C ARG A 498 -6.87 -6.34 -28.48
N PHE A 499 -6.21 -5.26 -28.85
CA PHE A 499 -6.79 -3.91 -28.86
C PHE A 499 -8.08 -3.88 -29.71
N SER A 500 -9.21 -4.25 -29.14
CA SER A 500 -10.56 -3.95 -29.63
C SER A 500 -11.22 -2.97 -28.67
N ASP A 501 -10.57 -1.82 -28.50
CA ASP A 501 -11.31 -0.66 -28.06
C ASP A 501 -10.85 0.60 -28.80
N ASP A 502 -11.83 1.26 -29.38
CA ASP A 502 -11.79 2.20 -30.50
C ASP A 502 -11.24 3.59 -30.10
N THR A 503 -10.36 3.64 -29.10
CA THR A 503 -9.78 4.86 -28.52
C THR A 503 -8.25 4.87 -28.41
N LEU A 504 -7.57 3.76 -28.66
CA LEU A 504 -6.12 3.72 -28.76
C LEU A 504 -5.68 3.85 -30.23
N LYS A 505 -5.66 5.10 -30.73
CA LYS A 505 -4.79 5.51 -31.84
C LYS A 505 -3.33 5.30 -31.40
N LEU A 506 -2.86 4.06 -31.39
CA LEU A 506 -1.52 3.70 -30.92
C LEU A 506 -0.47 4.32 -31.84
N MET A 507 0.38 5.14 -31.25
CA MET A 507 1.69 5.52 -31.78
C MET A 507 2.58 4.28 -31.75
N ALA A 508 2.37 3.37 -32.69
CA ALA A 508 3.11 2.13 -32.78
C ALA A 508 3.67 1.97 -34.19
N VAL A 509 4.81 1.28 -34.27
CA VAL A 509 5.23 0.69 -35.54
C VAL A 509 4.15 -0.34 -35.91
N PRO A 510 3.66 -0.40 -37.16
CA PRO A 510 2.53 -1.29 -37.48
C PRO A 510 2.94 -2.73 -37.23
N VAL A 511 2.08 -3.49 -36.55
CA VAL A 511 2.40 -4.73 -35.80
C VAL A 511 3.27 -5.75 -36.55
N ASP A 512 3.22 -5.80 -37.87
CA ASP A 512 3.99 -6.77 -38.64
C ASP A 512 5.43 -6.32 -38.95
N TYR A 513 5.76 -5.03 -38.79
CA TYR A 513 7.04 -4.47 -39.25
C TYR A 513 8.00 -4.15 -38.12
N THR A 514 9.28 -4.44 -38.35
CA THR A 514 10.37 -4.00 -37.47
C THR A 514 10.89 -2.63 -37.87
N LEU A 515 11.05 -2.40 -39.18
CA LEU A 515 11.44 -1.12 -39.75
C LEU A 515 10.34 -0.64 -40.69
N PHE A 516 9.81 0.54 -40.43
CA PHE A 516 8.77 1.17 -41.23
C PHE A 516 9.18 2.60 -41.58
N ALA A 517 9.70 2.79 -42.78
CA ALA A 517 9.97 4.13 -43.30
C ALA A 517 8.72 4.70 -43.96
N ARG A 518 8.50 6.01 -43.87
CA ARG A 518 7.46 6.67 -44.67
C ARG A 518 7.90 6.92 -46.09
N ASP A 519 9.15 7.31 -46.25
CA ASP A 519 9.71 7.78 -47.52
C ASP A 519 10.77 6.79 -48.01
N HIS A 520 11.94 6.72 -47.35
CA HIS A 520 13.05 5.87 -47.78
C HIS A 520 13.60 4.98 -46.66
N LEU A 521 13.79 3.70 -46.96
CA LEU A 521 14.46 2.73 -46.08
C LEU A 521 15.77 2.26 -46.73
N THR A 522 16.90 2.55 -46.11
CA THR A 522 18.23 2.15 -46.58
C THR A 522 18.92 1.27 -45.55
N LEU A 523 19.24 0.03 -45.93
CA LEU A 523 20.08 -0.87 -45.16
C LEU A 523 21.42 -0.98 -45.89
N ASN A 524 22.51 -0.51 -45.27
CA ASN A 524 23.84 -0.59 -45.84
C ASN A 524 24.42 -2.03 -45.79
N ASP A 525 25.63 -2.20 -46.32
CA ASP A 525 26.26 -3.50 -46.52
C ASP A 525 26.35 -4.32 -45.20
N GLY A 526 25.98 -5.59 -45.23
CA GLY A 526 26.05 -6.52 -44.11
C GLY A 526 25.00 -6.31 -43.01
N VAL A 527 23.99 -5.48 -43.23
CA VAL A 527 22.90 -5.30 -42.25
C VAL A 527 22.01 -6.54 -42.20
N GLN A 528 21.74 -7.03 -40.99
CA GLN A 528 20.85 -8.17 -40.77
C GLN A 528 19.73 -7.77 -39.82
N CYS A 529 18.50 -8.21 -40.11
CA CYS A 529 17.36 -7.95 -39.26
C CYS A 529 16.65 -9.25 -38.89
N PHE A 530 16.59 -9.56 -37.61
CA PHE A 530 16.03 -10.78 -37.04
C PHE A 530 14.66 -10.52 -36.42
N ASN A 531 13.75 -11.47 -36.57
CA ASN A 531 12.38 -11.37 -36.07
C ASN A 531 12.24 -11.74 -34.58
N SER A 532 13.31 -12.25 -33.97
CA SER A 532 13.41 -12.42 -32.52
C SER A 532 14.73 -11.83 -32.03
N VAL A 533 14.97 -11.90 -30.72
CA VAL A 533 16.26 -11.51 -30.14
C VAL A 533 17.40 -12.46 -30.49
N LEU A 534 17.12 -13.65 -31.02
CA LEU A 534 18.14 -14.64 -31.36
C LEU A 534 18.63 -14.45 -32.80
N GLU A 535 19.94 -14.61 -33.01
CA GLU A 535 20.51 -14.74 -34.35
C GLU A 535 20.14 -16.11 -34.93
N ASN A 536 18.96 -16.19 -35.53
CA ASN A 536 18.41 -17.40 -36.14
C ASN A 536 18.07 -17.14 -37.62
N GLU A 537 17.55 -18.15 -38.32
CA GLU A 537 17.10 -18.02 -39.71
C GLU A 537 15.72 -17.33 -39.83
N SER A 538 15.22 -16.70 -38.75
CA SER A 538 13.96 -15.94 -38.75
C SER A 538 14.25 -14.45 -38.94
N PHE A 539 14.05 -13.95 -40.15
CA PHE A 539 14.35 -12.57 -40.51
C PHE A 539 13.12 -11.66 -40.42
N CYS A 540 13.37 -10.41 -40.02
CA CYS A 540 12.33 -9.44 -39.71
C CYS A 540 11.68 -8.86 -40.98
N LYS A 541 10.39 -8.50 -40.88
CA LYS A 541 9.68 -7.81 -41.95
C LYS A 541 9.93 -6.30 -41.92
N ILE A 542 10.13 -5.71 -43.09
CA ILE A 542 10.43 -4.28 -43.26
C ILE A 542 9.53 -3.64 -44.32
N ALA A 543 9.33 -2.33 -44.22
CA ALA A 543 8.56 -1.59 -45.20
C ALA A 543 9.03 -0.17 -45.45
N SER A 544 8.67 0.32 -46.64
CA SER A 544 8.59 1.75 -46.91
C SER A 544 7.23 2.11 -47.51
N ALA A 545 6.61 3.16 -46.96
CA ALA A 545 5.31 3.68 -47.38
C ALA A 545 5.37 4.66 -48.56
N GLY A 546 6.53 4.85 -49.20
CA GLY A 546 6.68 5.63 -50.42
C GLY A 546 6.23 7.09 -50.34
N GLY A 547 7.14 7.97 -49.96
CA GLY A 547 6.94 9.42 -49.88
C GLY A 547 6.82 10.11 -51.24
N ASN A 548 6.64 11.44 -51.22
CA ASN A 548 6.80 12.27 -52.41
C ASN A 548 8.28 12.32 -52.80
N ALA A 549 8.79 11.30 -53.49
CA ALA A 549 10.06 11.43 -54.19
C ALA A 549 9.94 12.57 -55.22
N PHE A 550 10.87 13.51 -55.17
CA PHE A 550 10.89 14.65 -56.09
C PHE A 550 10.86 14.17 -57.54
N GLN A 551 10.00 14.79 -58.37
CA GLN A 551 9.71 14.44 -59.77
C GLN A 551 10.91 14.47 -60.75
N TYR A 552 12.14 14.73 -60.28
CA TYR A 552 13.33 14.96 -61.12
C TYR A 552 14.43 13.90 -60.97
N ILE A 553 14.23 12.87 -60.14
CA ILE A 553 15.17 11.74 -60.03
C ILE A 553 14.57 10.54 -60.74
N GLU A 554 15.27 9.98 -61.74
CA GLU A 554 14.92 8.68 -62.33
C GLU A 554 15.14 7.60 -61.26
N ASP A 555 14.09 6.81 -60.97
CA ASP A 555 14.09 5.66 -60.06
C ASP A 555 14.59 5.88 -58.61
N PRO A 556 13.92 6.71 -57.79
CA PRO A 556 14.27 6.89 -56.37
C PRO A 556 14.26 5.57 -55.58
N GLU A 557 15.29 5.27 -54.80
CA GLU A 557 15.33 4.04 -54.01
C GLU A 557 14.37 4.13 -52.81
N VAL A 558 13.25 3.40 -52.86
CA VAL A 558 12.23 3.39 -51.80
C VAL A 558 12.65 2.44 -50.68
N VAL A 559 13.21 1.29 -51.06
CA VAL A 559 13.93 0.37 -50.19
C VAL A 559 15.27 0.05 -50.86
N SER A 560 16.37 0.16 -50.13
CA SER A 560 17.72 -0.15 -50.62
C SER A 560 18.40 -1.16 -49.69
N LEU A 561 18.81 -2.29 -50.26
CA LEU A 561 19.49 -3.38 -49.58
C LEU A 561 20.96 -3.45 -50.04
N GLY A 562 21.86 -3.25 -49.08
CA GLY A 562 23.31 -3.29 -49.24
C GLY A 562 23.86 -4.67 -49.59
N VAL A 563 25.15 -4.75 -49.91
CA VAL A 563 25.84 -6.02 -50.17
C VAL A 563 25.75 -6.90 -48.91
N ASP A 564 25.42 -8.18 -49.04
CA ASP A 564 25.30 -9.11 -47.90
C ASP A 564 24.27 -8.70 -46.83
N SER A 565 23.22 -7.93 -47.17
CA SER A 565 22.15 -7.63 -46.20
C SER A 565 21.04 -8.69 -46.20
N HIS A 566 20.50 -9.03 -45.03
CA HIS A 566 19.49 -10.09 -44.85
C HIS A 566 18.24 -9.57 -44.13
N VAL A 567 17.07 -9.80 -44.74
CA VAL A 567 15.76 -9.40 -44.22
C VAL A 567 14.70 -10.45 -44.53
N GLY A 568 13.56 -10.41 -43.83
CA GLY A 568 12.42 -11.31 -44.02
C GLY A 568 11.57 -10.84 -45.19
N ASN A 569 10.33 -10.40 -44.93
CA ASN A 569 9.45 -9.83 -45.95
C ASN A 569 9.75 -8.35 -46.19
N VAL A 570 9.57 -7.88 -47.43
CA VAL A 570 9.75 -6.48 -47.82
C VAL A 570 8.49 -5.96 -48.49
N ASP A 571 7.86 -4.95 -47.89
CA ASP A 571 6.74 -4.25 -48.53
C ASP A 571 7.16 -2.84 -48.96
N ALA A 572 6.93 -2.50 -50.23
CA ALA A 572 7.26 -1.21 -50.80
C ALA A 572 6.02 -0.59 -51.46
N TYR A 573 5.64 0.59 -50.99
CA TYR A 573 4.56 1.37 -51.56
C TYR A 573 5.08 2.42 -52.55
N PHE A 574 4.39 2.57 -53.67
CA PHE A 574 4.73 3.50 -54.75
C PHE A 574 3.55 4.43 -55.03
N ARG A 575 3.68 5.69 -54.61
CA ARG A 575 2.61 6.70 -54.76
C ARG A 575 2.33 7.06 -56.24
N SER A 576 3.31 6.92 -57.13
CA SER A 576 3.20 7.10 -58.58
C SER A 576 4.04 6.05 -59.32
N TYR A 577 3.64 5.70 -60.55
CA TYR A 577 4.26 4.67 -61.41
C TYR A 577 5.74 4.92 -61.78
N SER A 578 6.27 6.08 -61.40
CA SER A 578 7.60 6.62 -61.76
C SER A 578 8.48 6.93 -60.55
N ASN A 579 8.05 6.61 -59.32
CA ASN A 579 8.61 7.22 -58.11
C ASN A 579 9.44 6.28 -57.24
N GLY A 580 9.89 5.14 -57.77
CA GLY A 580 11.00 4.45 -57.17
C GLY A 580 11.09 2.94 -57.34
N ILE A 581 12.15 2.39 -56.76
CA ILE A 581 12.51 0.97 -56.86
C ILE A 581 12.88 0.37 -55.50
N VAL A 582 12.71 -0.95 -55.39
CA VAL A 582 13.41 -1.78 -54.41
C VAL A 582 14.76 -2.17 -55.01
N LYS A 583 15.85 -1.66 -54.44
CA LYS A 583 17.21 -1.94 -54.91
C LYS A 583 17.85 -3.02 -54.06
N MET A 584 18.44 -4.02 -54.72
CA MET A 584 19.16 -5.12 -54.10
C MET A 584 20.58 -5.19 -54.67
N ARG A 585 21.58 -4.94 -53.82
CA ARG A 585 23.00 -5.08 -54.16
C ARG A 585 23.44 -6.53 -54.02
N ASN A 586 24.65 -6.83 -54.50
CA ASN A 586 25.16 -8.19 -54.63
C ASN A 586 25.06 -8.98 -53.31
N ARG A 587 24.56 -10.23 -53.36
CA ARG A 587 24.42 -11.11 -52.18
C ARG A 587 23.46 -10.63 -51.10
N SER A 588 22.64 -9.59 -51.33
CA SER A 588 21.53 -9.33 -50.43
C SER A 588 20.45 -10.40 -50.57
N VAL A 589 19.83 -10.77 -49.45
CA VAL A 589 18.82 -11.83 -49.38
C VAL A 589 17.54 -11.32 -48.73
N ILE A 590 16.44 -11.52 -49.43
CA ILE A 590 15.07 -11.40 -48.89
C ILE A 590 14.57 -12.82 -48.67
N HIS A 591 14.44 -13.23 -47.42
CA HIS A 591 14.04 -14.59 -47.03
C HIS A 591 12.53 -14.81 -47.17
N GLY A 592 11.73 -13.74 -47.17
CA GLY A 592 10.27 -13.79 -47.31
C GLY A 592 9.75 -13.23 -48.63
N ASP A 593 8.49 -12.79 -48.60
CA ASP A 593 7.82 -12.22 -49.77
C ASP A 593 8.16 -10.74 -49.98
N VAL A 594 8.07 -10.30 -51.24
CA VAL A 594 8.16 -8.90 -51.65
C VAL A 594 6.79 -8.41 -52.13
N GLY A 595 6.16 -7.51 -51.38
CA GLY A 595 4.92 -6.85 -51.78
C GLY A 595 5.18 -5.48 -52.38
N LEU A 596 4.82 -5.28 -53.65
CA LEU A 596 4.99 -4.04 -54.39
C LEU A 596 3.62 -3.38 -54.59
N PHE A 597 3.32 -2.25 -53.94
CA PHE A 597 2.00 -1.60 -53.98
C PHE A 597 2.02 -0.39 -54.93
N ALA A 598 1.39 -0.48 -56.11
CA ALA A 598 1.44 0.57 -57.15
C ALA A 598 0.04 0.98 -57.69
N LYS A 599 -0.07 2.15 -58.36
CA LYS A 599 -1.35 2.76 -58.79
C LYS A 599 -2.08 1.94 -59.88
N SER A 600 -3.41 2.00 -59.85
CA SER A 600 -4.40 1.18 -60.57
C SER A 600 -4.53 1.33 -62.11
N SER A 601 -3.53 1.84 -62.83
CA SER A 601 -3.52 1.80 -64.31
C SER A 601 -2.73 0.60 -64.85
N LEU A 602 -2.66 -0.48 -64.07
CA LEU A 602 -2.34 -1.80 -64.59
C LEU A 602 -3.52 -2.26 -65.44
N PRO A 603 -3.35 -2.71 -66.70
CA PRO A 603 -4.45 -3.32 -67.44
C PRO A 603 -5.03 -4.46 -66.59
N GLU A 604 -6.36 -4.57 -66.56
CA GLU A 604 -7.07 -5.68 -65.92
C GLU A 604 -6.55 -7.01 -66.47
N VAL A 605 -5.60 -7.62 -65.77
CA VAL A 605 -5.07 -8.94 -66.09
C VAL A 605 -5.04 -9.70 -64.77
N GLY A 606 -5.89 -10.73 -64.69
CA GLY A 606 -6.11 -11.51 -63.47
C GLY A 606 -4.84 -12.17 -62.94
N ASP A 607 -4.74 -12.21 -61.61
CA ASP A 607 -3.99 -13.08 -60.68
C ASP A 607 -2.55 -13.54 -60.98
N VAL A 608 -1.94 -13.17 -62.11
CA VAL A 608 -0.53 -13.44 -62.42
C VAL A 608 0.03 -12.23 -63.16
N VAL A 609 0.71 -11.36 -62.40
CA VAL A 609 1.48 -10.26 -63.00
C VAL A 609 2.78 -10.84 -63.54
N ASP A 610 3.02 -10.68 -64.84
CA ASP A 610 4.26 -11.07 -65.51
C ASP A 610 5.48 -10.40 -64.83
N THR A 611 6.50 -11.21 -64.51
CA THR A 611 7.85 -10.84 -64.07
C THR A 611 8.41 -9.58 -64.74
N VAL A 612 8.08 -9.32 -66.00
CA VAL A 612 8.51 -8.11 -66.74
C VAL A 612 7.94 -6.82 -66.13
N THR A 613 6.71 -6.84 -65.60
CA THR A 613 6.07 -5.65 -65.01
C THR A 613 6.55 -5.38 -63.59
N ALA A 614 6.74 -6.42 -62.78
CA ALA A 614 7.34 -6.32 -61.45
C ALA A 614 8.82 -5.85 -61.52
N GLY A 615 9.55 -6.24 -62.57
CA GLY A 615 10.93 -5.82 -62.82
C GLY A 615 11.13 -4.31 -63.00
N LYS A 616 10.07 -3.53 -63.27
CA LYS A 616 10.16 -2.05 -63.32
C LYS A 616 10.28 -1.40 -61.94
N PHE A 617 9.87 -2.09 -60.89
CA PHE A 617 9.87 -1.59 -59.52
C PHE A 617 11.04 -2.15 -58.70
N MET A 618 11.95 -2.91 -59.33
CA MET A 618 13.09 -3.52 -58.66
C MET A 618 14.36 -3.42 -59.48
N SER A 619 15.49 -3.20 -58.81
CA SER A 619 16.83 -3.32 -59.40
C SER A 619 17.63 -4.35 -58.62
N ARG A 620 18.07 -5.43 -59.29
CA ARG A 620 18.75 -6.57 -58.65
C ARG A 620 20.11 -6.81 -59.29
N GLN A 621 21.17 -6.87 -58.48
CA GLN A 621 22.48 -7.33 -58.92
C GLN A 621 22.54 -8.87 -58.97
N GLN A 622 23.41 -9.43 -59.82
CA GLN A 622 23.37 -10.83 -60.25
C GLN A 622 23.33 -11.88 -59.12
N ALA A 623 23.98 -11.64 -57.98
CA ALA A 623 23.99 -12.60 -56.87
C ALA A 623 23.01 -12.28 -55.73
N SER A 624 22.02 -11.39 -55.93
CA SER A 624 20.99 -11.14 -54.91
C SER A 624 19.82 -12.13 -55.01
N GLU A 625 19.25 -12.52 -53.87
CA GLU A 625 18.28 -13.61 -53.76
C GLU A 625 16.95 -13.15 -53.12
N ILE A 626 15.84 -13.65 -53.66
CA ILE A 626 14.50 -13.55 -53.06
C ILE A 626 13.99 -14.98 -52.94
N GLN A 627 13.73 -15.44 -51.72
CA GLN A 627 13.32 -16.81 -51.42
C GLN A 627 11.79 -16.98 -51.43
N GLY A 628 11.05 -15.90 -51.19
CA GLY A 628 9.58 -15.86 -51.29
C GLY A 628 9.06 -15.41 -52.65
N ARG A 629 7.80 -14.97 -52.67
CA ARG A 629 7.10 -14.49 -53.87
C ARG A 629 7.30 -13.00 -54.07
N VAL A 630 7.29 -12.55 -55.33
CA VAL A 630 7.18 -11.13 -55.67
C VAL A 630 5.76 -10.86 -56.14
N GLU A 631 5.01 -10.06 -55.39
CA GLU A 631 3.61 -9.78 -55.62
C GLU A 631 3.38 -8.30 -55.91
N LEU A 632 2.78 -7.98 -57.06
CA LEU A 632 2.33 -6.63 -57.36
C LEU A 632 0.88 -6.46 -56.88
N LYS A 633 0.66 -5.51 -55.98
CA LYS A 633 -0.60 -5.26 -55.27
C LYS A 633 -1.14 -3.87 -55.59
N TYR A 634 -2.44 -3.69 -55.41
CA TYR A 634 -3.05 -2.37 -55.62
C TYR A 634 -2.75 -1.45 -54.44
N VAL A 635 -2.52 -0.16 -54.72
CA VAL A 635 -2.40 0.89 -53.70
C VAL A 635 -3.56 0.91 -52.70
N ARG A 636 -4.78 0.53 -53.12
CA ARG A 636 -5.95 0.45 -52.20
C ARG A 636 -5.81 -0.64 -51.13
N ASP A 637 -4.97 -1.64 -51.36
CA ASP A 637 -4.70 -2.73 -50.43
C ASP A 637 -3.68 -2.28 -49.36
N TRP A 638 -3.01 -1.14 -49.58
CA TRP A 638 -2.17 -0.49 -48.58
C TRP A 638 -3.01 0.27 -47.56
N LYS A 639 -3.43 -0.43 -46.50
CA LYS A 639 -4.28 0.11 -45.45
C LYS A 639 -3.53 0.93 -44.39
N LEU A 640 -2.27 1.29 -44.56
CA LEU A 640 -1.42 1.91 -43.52
C LEU A 640 -1.29 3.45 -43.61
N ASN A 641 -2.21 4.10 -44.32
CA ASN A 641 -2.15 5.54 -44.58
C ASN A 641 -2.45 6.45 -43.36
N TYR A 642 -2.89 5.90 -42.23
CA TYR A 642 -3.34 6.65 -41.04
C TYR A 642 -2.27 6.82 -39.93
N LEU A 643 -1.05 6.28 -40.11
CA LEU A 643 -0.07 6.06 -39.03
C LEU A 643 0.89 7.22 -38.73
N PHE A 644 0.43 8.47 -38.81
CA PHE A 644 1.33 9.65 -38.71
C PHE A 644 0.90 10.70 -37.70
N THR A 645 0.03 10.32 -36.76
CA THR A 645 -0.37 11.19 -35.66
C THR A 645 0.73 11.25 -34.60
N LEU A 646 1.06 12.45 -34.15
CA LEU A 646 1.92 12.71 -33.00
C LEU A 646 1.05 13.06 -31.79
N PRO A 647 1.52 12.77 -30.56
CA PRO A 647 0.78 13.14 -29.36
C PRO A 647 0.79 14.67 -29.22
N ASN A 648 -0.33 15.23 -28.76
CA ASN A 648 -0.42 16.67 -28.55
C ASN A 648 0.22 17.06 -27.22
N ILE A 649 1.46 17.55 -27.27
CA ILE A 649 2.24 17.98 -26.09
C ILE A 649 2.11 19.48 -25.77
N SER A 650 1.17 20.20 -26.40
CA SER A 650 1.03 21.66 -26.26
C SER A 650 0.66 22.15 -24.85
N LYS A 651 0.11 21.26 -24.01
CA LYS A 651 -0.31 21.57 -22.63
C LYS A 651 0.76 21.31 -21.57
N VAL A 652 1.91 20.75 -21.94
CA VAL A 652 2.99 20.42 -21.00
C VAL A 652 3.70 21.70 -20.54
N VAL A 653 3.96 21.82 -19.24
CA VAL A 653 4.69 22.95 -18.64
C VAL A 653 6.16 22.57 -18.47
N TYR A 654 7.06 23.35 -19.06
CA TYR A 654 8.50 23.03 -19.14
C TYR A 654 9.33 23.88 -18.18
N SER A 655 10.19 23.22 -17.41
CA SER A 655 11.29 23.88 -16.69
C SER A 655 12.38 24.34 -17.67
N SER A 656 13.11 25.42 -17.37
CA SER A 656 14.02 26.06 -18.34
C SER A 656 15.27 25.22 -18.71
N LYS A 657 16.06 24.78 -17.73
CA LYS A 657 17.31 24.04 -18.00
C LYS A 657 17.65 23.10 -16.85
N LYS A 658 18.06 21.88 -17.19
CA LYS A 658 18.68 20.90 -16.28
C LYS A 658 20.00 20.43 -16.88
N GLU A 659 21.09 20.66 -16.15
CA GLU A 659 22.41 20.09 -16.46
C GLU A 659 22.80 19.15 -15.33
N VAL A 660 23.43 18.03 -15.68
CA VAL A 660 23.88 16.99 -14.75
C VAL A 660 25.37 16.78 -14.98
N SER A 661 26.15 17.03 -13.93
CA SER A 661 27.61 17.09 -13.97
C SER A 661 28.23 15.70 -13.75
N ALA A 662 29.51 15.56 -14.11
CA ALA A 662 30.25 14.31 -13.91
C ALA A 662 30.16 13.80 -12.46
N GLY A 663 29.85 12.51 -12.29
CA GLY A 663 29.66 11.88 -10.98
C GLY A 663 28.27 12.05 -10.38
N GLU A 664 27.37 12.85 -10.98
CA GLU A 664 25.99 12.98 -10.54
C GLU A 664 25.08 11.94 -11.22
N THR A 665 24.07 11.48 -10.47
CA THR A 665 22.98 10.65 -10.99
C THR A 665 21.70 11.47 -11.02
N PHE A 666 21.04 11.50 -12.17
CA PHE A 666 19.76 12.16 -12.35
C PHE A 666 18.68 11.15 -12.72
N TYR A 667 17.65 11.09 -11.87
CA TYR A 667 16.43 10.31 -12.10
C TYR A 667 15.46 11.17 -12.89
N PHE A 668 15.19 10.78 -14.12
CA PHE A 668 14.19 11.41 -14.96
C PHE A 668 12.89 10.64 -14.75
N SER A 669 11.92 11.26 -14.07
CA SER A 669 10.70 10.59 -13.62
C SER A 669 9.47 10.98 -14.43
N ASN A 670 8.39 10.23 -14.23
CA ASN A 670 7.08 10.51 -14.83
C ASN A 670 6.66 11.99 -14.67
N GLY A 671 6.19 12.59 -15.77
CA GLY A 671 5.70 13.96 -15.83
C GLY A 671 6.79 15.04 -15.84
N MET A 672 8.06 14.69 -15.64
CA MET A 672 9.14 15.67 -15.67
C MET A 672 9.32 16.22 -17.09
N ALA A 673 9.42 17.55 -17.19
CA ALA A 673 9.49 18.27 -18.45
C ALA A 673 10.52 19.40 -18.41
N TYR A 674 11.47 19.37 -19.35
CA TYR A 674 12.55 20.37 -19.46
C TYR A 674 12.63 20.96 -20.87
N ASP A 675 12.94 22.25 -20.98
CA ASP A 675 13.26 22.86 -22.27
C ASP A 675 14.65 22.42 -22.72
N THR A 676 15.64 22.41 -21.83
CA THR A 676 16.96 21.81 -22.10
C THR A 676 17.34 20.82 -21.01
N LEU A 677 17.69 19.59 -21.40
CA LEU A 677 18.28 18.56 -20.53
C LEU A 677 19.64 18.15 -21.09
N LYS A 678 20.71 18.38 -20.32
CA LYS A 678 22.08 18.04 -20.68
C LYS A 678 22.70 17.12 -19.63
N ILE A 679 23.27 16.01 -20.09
CA ILE A 679 23.97 15.03 -19.25
C ILE A 679 25.42 14.98 -19.71
N ASP A 680 26.32 15.43 -18.84
CA ASP A 680 27.75 15.55 -19.14
C ASP A 680 28.48 14.19 -19.08
N ASN A 681 29.70 14.15 -19.61
CA ASN A 681 30.57 12.98 -19.51
C ASN A 681 30.74 12.55 -18.04
N GLY A 682 30.56 11.26 -17.76
CA GLY A 682 30.67 10.69 -16.41
C GLY A 682 29.46 10.92 -15.51
N ALA A 683 28.40 11.58 -16.01
CA ALA A 683 27.11 11.65 -15.33
C ALA A 683 26.23 10.45 -15.69
N THR A 684 25.28 10.10 -14.82
CA THR A 684 24.32 9.01 -15.04
C THR A 684 22.91 9.55 -15.17
N LEU A 685 22.23 9.19 -16.26
CA LEU A 685 20.80 9.43 -16.46
C LEU A 685 20.05 8.11 -16.22
N VAL A 686 19.18 8.10 -15.22
CA VAL A 686 18.30 6.98 -14.91
C VAL A 686 16.91 7.32 -15.41
N PHE A 687 16.39 6.52 -16.35
CA PHE A 687 15.00 6.60 -16.76
C PHE A 687 14.13 5.81 -15.78
N GLU A 688 13.18 6.50 -15.15
CA GLU A 688 12.13 5.85 -14.37
C GLU A 688 10.88 5.63 -15.21
N PRO A 689 10.02 4.67 -14.84
CA PRO A 689 8.74 4.44 -15.49
C PRO A 689 7.86 5.70 -15.58
N GLY A 690 7.12 5.81 -16.68
CA GLY A 690 6.22 6.92 -16.97
C GLY A 690 6.55 7.68 -18.26
N GLU A 691 5.98 8.87 -18.41
CA GLU A 691 6.13 9.71 -19.60
C GLU A 691 6.91 10.99 -19.26
N MET A 692 8.01 11.26 -19.98
CA MET A 692 8.83 12.46 -19.79
C MET A 692 8.96 13.30 -21.06
N PHE A 693 9.34 14.58 -20.90
CA PHE A 693 9.29 15.55 -21.99
C PHE A 693 10.56 16.43 -22.08
N VAL A 694 11.09 16.59 -23.29
CA VAL A 694 12.14 17.56 -23.60
C VAL A 694 11.79 18.39 -24.84
N ARG A 695 11.68 19.72 -24.70
CA ARG A 695 11.17 20.59 -25.79
C ARG A 695 12.24 21.20 -26.69
N GLY A 696 13.35 21.66 -26.12
CA GLY A 696 14.36 22.47 -26.81
C GLY A 696 15.58 21.64 -27.22
N LEU A 697 16.27 21.03 -26.26
CA LEU A 697 17.48 20.23 -26.49
C LEU A 697 17.62 19.10 -25.46
N LEU A 698 17.73 17.86 -25.94
CA LEU A 698 18.25 16.73 -25.18
C LEU A 698 19.68 16.43 -25.64
N GLN A 699 20.65 16.60 -24.76
CA GLN A 699 22.07 16.40 -25.05
C GLN A 699 22.69 15.41 -24.07
N LEU A 700 23.04 14.24 -24.59
CA LEU A 700 23.75 13.18 -23.86
C LEU A 700 25.16 13.11 -24.43
N GLU A 701 26.14 13.60 -23.68
CA GLU A 701 27.54 13.68 -24.11
C GLU A 701 28.22 12.29 -24.18
N PRO A 702 29.29 12.13 -24.98
CA PRO A 702 30.11 10.92 -24.96
C PRO A 702 30.58 10.60 -23.54
N GLY A 703 30.29 9.39 -23.07
CA GLY A 703 30.63 8.94 -21.71
C GLY A 703 29.56 9.25 -20.64
N ALA A 704 28.44 9.86 -21.02
CA ALA A 704 27.23 9.85 -20.18
C ALA A 704 26.66 8.43 -20.12
N VAL A 705 26.32 7.96 -18.93
CA VAL A 705 25.77 6.62 -18.70
C VAL A 705 24.25 6.68 -18.68
N ILE A 706 23.59 5.75 -19.37
CA ILE A 706 22.14 5.55 -19.25
C ILE A 706 21.81 4.25 -18.52
N GLU A 707 20.81 4.34 -17.64
CA GLU A 707 20.23 3.20 -16.91
C GLU A 707 18.71 3.30 -16.89
N PHE A 708 18.05 2.16 -16.68
CA PHE A 708 16.60 2.05 -16.56
C PHE A 708 16.28 1.44 -15.21
N SER A 709 15.52 2.15 -14.36
CA SER A 709 15.28 1.67 -12.99
C SER A 709 14.36 0.44 -12.95
N ASN A 710 13.45 0.32 -13.92
CA ASN A 710 12.59 -0.86 -14.08
C ASN A 710 12.46 -1.27 -15.57
N PRO A 711 13.45 -2.03 -16.09
CA PRO A 711 13.42 -2.54 -17.47
C PRO A 711 12.16 -3.35 -17.75
N GLY A 712 11.56 -3.17 -18.92
CA GLY A 712 10.31 -3.85 -19.29
C GLY A 712 9.08 -3.03 -18.98
N VAL A 713 9.17 -2.01 -18.13
CA VAL A 713 8.01 -1.20 -17.75
C VAL A 713 7.89 0.07 -18.60
N LYS A 714 6.64 0.47 -18.89
CA LYS A 714 6.28 1.59 -19.76
C LYS A 714 7.05 2.87 -19.40
N THR A 715 7.95 3.24 -20.31
CA THR A 715 8.78 4.43 -20.21
C THR A 715 8.77 5.14 -21.57
N ILE A 716 8.18 6.33 -21.65
CA ILE A 716 8.01 7.09 -22.89
C ILE A 716 8.75 8.41 -22.77
N LEU A 717 9.70 8.65 -23.66
CA LEU A 717 10.42 9.92 -23.76
C LEU A 717 9.95 10.70 -24.99
N ASN A 718 9.31 11.84 -24.77
CA ASN A 718 8.91 12.78 -25.82
C ASN A 718 9.98 13.84 -26.03
N VAL A 719 10.52 13.94 -27.24
CA VAL A 719 11.48 14.98 -27.63
C VAL A 719 10.92 15.79 -28.79
N ASP A 720 10.62 17.07 -28.53
CA ASP A 720 10.26 18.05 -29.55
C ASP A 720 11.47 18.86 -30.04
N GLY A 721 12.57 18.79 -29.31
CA GLY A 721 13.77 19.59 -29.56
C GLY A 721 14.79 18.94 -30.49
N LYS A 722 16.00 19.49 -30.43
CA LYS A 722 17.20 18.81 -30.97
C LYS A 722 17.55 17.63 -30.07
N LEU A 723 18.04 16.55 -30.68
CA LEU A 723 18.51 15.36 -29.97
C LEU A 723 19.97 15.05 -30.34
N ASN A 724 20.82 14.99 -29.32
CA ASN A 724 22.18 14.47 -29.43
C ASN A 724 22.30 13.25 -28.50
N TRP A 725 22.34 12.04 -29.05
CA TRP A 725 22.37 10.79 -28.28
C TRP A 725 23.72 10.07 -28.44
N LYS A 726 24.67 10.33 -27.53
CA LYS A 726 26.04 9.77 -27.56
C LYS A 726 26.38 8.97 -26.29
N THR A 727 25.39 8.29 -25.74
CA THR A 727 25.46 7.58 -24.45
C THR A 727 26.32 6.31 -24.49
N SER A 728 26.76 5.90 -23.31
CA SER A 728 27.24 4.55 -23.01
C SER A 728 26.32 3.86 -21.99
N SER A 729 26.34 2.54 -21.93
CA SER A 729 25.76 1.77 -20.84
C SER A 729 26.83 0.98 -20.08
N ASN A 730 26.61 0.79 -18.78
CA ASN A 730 27.38 -0.14 -17.95
C ASN A 730 27.09 -1.61 -18.30
N ARG A 731 26.02 -1.89 -19.06
CA ARG A 731 25.64 -3.22 -19.53
C ARG A 731 26.13 -3.46 -20.96
N PRO A 732 26.76 -4.60 -21.26
CA PRO A 732 27.16 -4.94 -22.62
C PRO A 732 25.93 -5.14 -23.51
N LEU A 733 25.99 -4.78 -24.80
CA LEU A 733 24.88 -4.95 -25.75
C LEU A 733 24.55 -6.42 -26.02
N GLU A 734 25.45 -7.32 -25.62
CA GLU A 734 25.31 -8.76 -25.65
C GLU A 734 24.44 -9.31 -24.50
N ASP A 735 24.08 -8.49 -23.49
CA ASP A 735 23.12 -8.86 -22.44
C ASP A 735 21.69 -8.80 -23.00
N MET A 736 21.38 -9.81 -23.81
CA MET A 736 20.14 -9.88 -24.58
C MET A 736 18.89 -9.85 -23.68
N ASN A 737 18.93 -10.48 -22.51
CA ASN A 737 17.80 -10.49 -21.58
C ASN A 737 17.49 -9.09 -21.05
N TYR A 738 18.52 -8.36 -20.62
CA TYR A 738 18.37 -6.98 -20.16
C TYR A 738 17.85 -6.08 -21.28
N TRP A 739 18.51 -6.09 -22.44
CA TRP A 739 18.15 -5.20 -23.54
C TRP A 739 16.82 -5.54 -24.20
N ASN A 740 16.42 -6.82 -24.21
CA ASN A 740 15.07 -7.22 -24.60
C ASN A 740 14.03 -6.61 -23.65
N SER A 741 14.27 -6.71 -22.34
CA SER A 741 13.36 -6.12 -21.34
C SER A 741 13.29 -4.60 -21.49
N VAL A 742 14.43 -3.89 -21.59
CA VAL A 742 14.40 -2.44 -21.81
C VAL A 742 13.66 -2.10 -23.11
N ALA A 743 13.94 -2.83 -24.20
CA ALA A 743 13.33 -2.56 -25.49
C ALA A 743 11.81 -2.80 -25.53
N SER A 744 11.29 -3.74 -24.75
CA SER A 744 9.85 -3.95 -24.64
C SER A 744 9.16 -2.82 -23.86
N GLY A 745 9.88 -2.18 -22.92
CA GLY A 745 9.36 -1.15 -22.04
C GLY A 745 9.56 0.30 -22.49
N PHE A 746 10.56 0.58 -23.33
CA PHE A 746 10.99 1.95 -23.65
C PHE A 746 10.57 2.41 -25.06
N MET A 747 10.07 3.64 -25.15
CA MET A 747 9.75 4.32 -26.40
C MET A 747 10.33 5.74 -26.44
N LEU A 748 10.98 6.08 -27.56
CA LEU A 748 11.43 7.44 -27.88
C LEU A 748 10.55 8.04 -28.99
N VAL A 749 9.85 9.12 -28.67
CA VAL A 749 8.94 9.83 -29.58
C VAL A 749 9.58 11.15 -30.03
N LEU A 750 9.81 11.31 -31.33
CA LEU A 750 10.39 12.54 -31.91
C LEU A 750 9.32 13.33 -32.67
N HIS A 751 9.06 14.56 -32.21
CA HIS A 751 7.99 15.40 -32.73
C HIS A 751 8.41 16.30 -33.89
N LYS A 752 9.69 16.68 -33.98
CA LYS A 752 10.18 17.55 -35.06
C LYS A 752 10.84 16.79 -36.20
N SER A 753 10.80 17.41 -37.37
CA SER A 753 11.59 16.98 -38.52
C SER A 753 13.07 17.34 -38.35
N GLY A 754 13.95 16.49 -38.85
CA GLY A 754 15.39 16.71 -38.85
C GLY A 754 16.13 15.43 -39.22
N THR A 755 17.46 15.49 -39.27
CA THR A 755 18.29 14.27 -39.33
C THR A 755 18.85 14.02 -37.95
N ILE A 756 18.57 12.83 -37.41
CA ILE A 756 18.97 12.42 -36.07
C ILE A 756 19.95 11.27 -36.18
N TYR A 757 21.05 11.42 -35.45
CA TYR A 757 22.11 10.42 -35.34
C TYR A 757 22.01 9.78 -33.96
N ILE A 758 21.80 8.47 -33.93
CA ILE A 758 21.91 7.69 -32.70
C ILE A 758 23.31 7.06 -32.69
N GLU A 759 24.21 7.66 -31.91
CA GLU A 759 25.64 7.29 -31.84
C GLU A 759 25.98 6.56 -30.52
N GLY A 760 25.05 6.46 -29.60
CA GLY A 760 25.20 5.78 -28.31
C GLY A 760 24.39 4.50 -28.18
N ASP A 761 24.43 3.90 -26.99
CA ASP A 761 23.58 2.76 -26.65
C ASP A 761 22.11 3.23 -26.60
N LEU A 762 21.25 2.64 -27.43
CA LEU A 762 19.82 2.87 -27.48
C LEU A 762 19.12 1.57 -27.86
N CYS A 763 17.99 1.30 -27.22
CA CYS A 763 17.07 0.23 -27.57
C CYS A 763 15.62 0.73 -27.42
N GLY A 764 14.66 -0.11 -27.78
CA GLY A 764 13.24 0.19 -27.68
C GLY A 764 12.62 0.67 -28.98
N THR A 765 11.38 1.14 -28.88
CA THR A 765 10.65 1.64 -30.04
C THR A 765 11.00 3.10 -30.31
N LEU A 766 11.46 3.39 -31.52
CA LEU A 766 11.71 4.74 -31.99
C LEU A 766 10.59 5.17 -32.94
N TYR A 767 9.79 6.14 -32.50
CA TYR A 767 8.65 6.68 -33.24
C TYR A 767 8.95 8.12 -33.67
N ALA A 768 9.33 8.31 -34.92
CA ALA A 768 9.83 9.56 -35.46
C ALA A 768 9.25 9.87 -36.86
N PRO A 769 7.92 9.95 -37.01
CA PRO A 769 7.24 10.02 -38.31
C PRO A 769 7.65 11.22 -39.18
N LEU A 770 8.31 12.25 -38.62
CA LEU A 770 8.74 13.44 -39.36
C LEU A 770 10.27 13.53 -39.55
N ALA A 771 11.05 12.67 -38.90
CA ALA A 771 12.51 12.75 -38.88
C ALA A 771 13.18 11.65 -39.70
N LYS A 772 14.37 11.95 -40.21
CA LYS A 772 15.32 10.99 -40.75
C LYS A 772 16.17 10.44 -39.61
N ILE A 773 16.21 9.12 -39.47
CA ILE A 773 16.91 8.42 -38.41
C ILE A 773 18.08 7.66 -39.01
N ILE A 774 19.26 7.86 -38.43
CA ILE A 774 20.47 7.15 -38.79
C ILE A 774 20.97 6.41 -37.55
N ILE A 775 20.99 5.08 -37.63
CA ILE A 775 21.46 4.19 -36.56
C ILE A 775 22.64 3.35 -37.03
N GLY A 776 23.33 2.72 -36.09
CA GLY A 776 24.32 1.70 -36.43
C GLY A 776 25.72 2.23 -36.72
N GLN A 777 25.98 3.54 -36.58
CA GLN A 777 27.28 4.12 -36.99
C GLN A 777 28.42 3.61 -36.10
N THR A 778 28.24 3.77 -34.80
CA THR A 778 29.17 3.40 -33.73
C THR A 778 28.80 2.03 -33.13
N LYS A 779 27.58 1.90 -32.61
CA LYS A 779 27.03 0.65 -32.06
C LYS A 779 26.42 -0.19 -33.17
N LYS A 780 26.68 -1.49 -33.19
CA LYS A 780 26.29 -2.40 -34.28
C LYS A 780 25.13 -3.31 -33.94
N ILE A 781 24.51 -3.13 -32.78
CA ILE A 781 23.36 -3.91 -32.32
C ILE A 781 22.25 -2.93 -31.95
N TYR A 782 21.02 -3.22 -32.35
CA TYR A 782 19.83 -2.48 -31.97
C TYR A 782 18.70 -3.45 -31.62
N TYR A 783 18.10 -3.30 -30.44
CA TYR A 783 16.91 -4.04 -30.02
C TYR A 783 15.69 -3.12 -30.08
N GLY A 784 14.64 -3.52 -30.78
CA GLY A 784 13.39 -2.77 -30.87
C GLY A 784 12.92 -2.53 -32.30
N ARG A 785 12.06 -1.51 -32.47
CA ARG A 785 11.37 -1.22 -33.74
C ARG A 785 11.46 0.25 -34.08
N ILE A 786 11.40 0.56 -35.36
CA ILE A 786 11.58 1.94 -35.84
C ILE A 786 10.50 2.29 -36.84
N LEU A 787 9.76 3.37 -36.55
CA LEU A 787 8.98 4.10 -37.54
C LEU A 787 9.60 5.48 -37.71
N ALA A 788 9.97 5.84 -38.93
CA ALA A 788 10.50 7.17 -39.21
C ALA A 788 10.12 7.69 -40.58
N LYS A 789 10.38 8.97 -40.85
CA LYS A 789 10.25 9.51 -42.21
C LYS A 789 11.22 8.78 -43.14
N ASP A 790 12.50 8.80 -42.80
CA ASP A 790 13.57 8.08 -43.49
C ASP A 790 14.35 7.26 -42.48
N ILE A 791 14.76 6.04 -42.84
CA ILE A 791 15.58 5.18 -42.00
C ILE A 791 16.84 4.81 -42.77
N VAL A 792 18.01 5.05 -42.16
CA VAL A 792 19.30 4.58 -42.66
C VAL A 792 19.97 3.74 -41.58
N VAL A 793 20.17 2.47 -41.87
CA VAL A 793 20.90 1.54 -41.02
C VAL A 793 22.30 1.37 -41.58
N HIS A 794 23.30 1.75 -40.78
CA HIS A 794 24.69 1.71 -41.21
C HIS A 794 25.22 0.27 -41.32
N GLN A 795 26.29 0.09 -42.09
CA GLN A 795 26.83 -1.23 -42.45
C GLN A 795 27.15 -2.12 -41.24
N ARG A 796 26.91 -3.43 -41.41
CA ARG A 796 27.12 -4.52 -40.43
C ARG A 796 26.32 -4.41 -39.13
N THR A 797 25.24 -3.63 -39.14
CA THR A 797 24.36 -3.52 -37.97
C THR A 797 23.38 -4.67 -37.92
N LYS A 798 23.22 -5.29 -36.75
CA LYS A 798 22.21 -6.30 -36.45
C LYS A 798 21.03 -5.64 -35.74
N ILE A 799 19.83 -5.91 -36.22
CA ILE A 799 18.58 -5.41 -35.65
C ILE A 799 17.79 -6.61 -35.16
N PHE A 800 17.38 -6.56 -33.90
CA PHE A 800 16.57 -7.57 -33.25
C PHE A 800 15.20 -7.00 -32.96
N ARG A 801 14.16 -7.59 -33.54
CA ARG A 801 12.79 -7.15 -33.30
C ARG A 801 12.43 -7.38 -31.83
N VAL A 802 12.02 -6.30 -31.18
CA VAL A 802 11.34 -6.33 -29.88
C VAL A 802 10.13 -5.41 -29.97
N ASP A 803 8.94 -5.95 -29.75
CA ASP A 803 7.71 -5.18 -29.75
C ASP A 803 7.64 -4.31 -28.49
N PHE A 804 7.18 -3.06 -28.63
CA PHE A 804 6.83 -2.25 -27.47
C PHE A 804 5.60 -2.86 -26.81
N ASN A 805 5.86 -3.66 -25.79
CA ASN A 805 4.89 -4.38 -25.00
C ASN A 805 5.32 -4.25 -23.53
N PRO A 806 5.19 -3.05 -22.95
CA PRO A 806 5.65 -2.81 -21.61
C PRO A 806 4.83 -3.63 -20.60
N LYS A 807 5.49 -4.21 -19.61
CA LYS A 807 4.88 -4.58 -18.34
C LYS A 807 4.27 -3.30 -17.76
N GLU A 808 2.99 -3.31 -17.42
CA GLU A 808 2.38 -2.08 -16.90
C GLU A 808 2.89 -1.81 -15.48
N ASN A 809 3.58 -0.68 -15.27
CA ASN A 809 3.51 -0.03 -13.96
C ASN A 809 2.22 0.77 -14.00
N PHE A 810 1.29 0.37 -13.15
CA PHE A 810 0.00 1.01 -12.99
C PHE A 810 0.16 2.48 -12.56
N ILE A 811 0.12 3.37 -13.54
CA ILE A 811 -0.45 4.70 -13.33
C ILE A 811 -1.90 4.59 -13.79
N TYR A 812 -2.79 4.51 -12.81
CA TYR A 812 -4.22 4.33 -12.98
C TYR A 812 -4.82 5.40 -13.90
N ALA A 813 -5.35 4.96 -15.04
CA ALA A 813 -6.37 5.70 -15.78
C ALA A 813 -7.56 4.77 -15.96
N TRP A 814 -8.62 5.06 -15.22
CA TRP A 814 -9.92 4.43 -15.29
C TRP A 814 -10.52 4.50 -16.70
N ARG A 815 -11.16 3.41 -17.14
CA ARG A 815 -12.19 3.50 -18.19
C ARG A 815 -13.56 3.61 -17.52
N ASN A 816 -14.39 4.47 -18.10
CA ASN A 816 -15.71 4.83 -17.59
C ASN A 816 -16.69 3.68 -17.61
#